data_AF-A0A662LNH1-F1
#
_entry.id   AF-A0A662LNH1-F1
#
_cell.length_a   1.000
_cell.length_b   1.000
_cell.length_c   1.000
_cell.angle_alpha   90.00
_cell.angle_beta   90.00
_cell.angle_gamma   90.00
#
_symmetry.space_group_name_H-M   'P 1'
#
loop_
_entity.id
_entity.type
_entity.pdbx_description
1 polymer ?
#
loop_
_entity_poly.entity_id
_entity_poly.type
_entity_poly.pdbx_seq_one_letter_code
_entity_poly.pdbx_strand_id
1 'polypeptide(L)'
;MHFIKNEGGRSVIVTEDHPMVLGDEIFKEAKLVNKEEDKLLTADIQKLLQNEKLFFKDHLYLAKELIQRGVSDFWMEGMPLEKYQTYSENLENEGVISTSNNADAIPNKIMLTENLGYLVGFYLAEGWMEPHRISFKQKITNENQEIVEKLEKAAYEIGCRLYSKQENDCVTLQIANSTFTNYVMKTVFDLKGISKDKHLPNELLSYNKEFVKGVLGGVLDGDGSITTSKTSLTLRTASRTMLEQMAQVLNIMGYTSRDRNLEGVGTTRNYNGRLITQQYPLYGISFRTTDQSLPSLKYQTAELSSKAWRAEGAGWHKVLNNEQTQIPDDYIYDITTETHTLIVNGMWNHNCVGWDLQDILLKGFCGVSGKIESKPAKHFGTALMQIVNYLYTLQGEAAGAQALSNFDTLLAPFIRHDNLEYDEVKQEMQKFLYNMNVPTRVGFQSPFTNITMDLTVPGYMADDPVIIGGELMDSNYEDYTKEMDIINRAFAEIMGGGDAKGRPFTFPIPTYNITKDFDWDNEGLNPIWEMTAKYGIPYFSNFINSDMKPDDARSMCCRLRLDNRELRKRGGGLFGANPKTGSIGVVTINLPRIGYLAQNEKEFFSRLDELLDLAKESLIIKREVIENLTTSGLHPYSKFYLDDVKETHGQYWKNHFSTIGIIGMNDALLNFMNKSIGDPEGKTFAENVMDHIRDKMIQYQEETGDMYNLEATPAEGATYRLARIDKERYPDIRMYNQEFYRGTTRGEIEPYYTNSSQLPVGFTTDVFKALDLQDSLQTKYTGGTVLHMFLGETDPDPMAVKQLVRKVAENYELPYYTITPTFSICPEHDYIAGEHEFCPHCETEGKTTACEVYSRVVGYLRPVNQWNKGKQREFHDRNVFAPFIDVPEESSDPQKLEEAVIAA
;
A
#
# COMPACT_ATOMS: atom_id res chain seq x y z
N MET A 1 21.65 -10.01 2.02
CA MET A 1 20.62 -10.82 2.73
C MET A 1 21.19 -12.19 3.03
N HIS A 2 20.67 -12.87 4.05
CA HIS A 2 21.08 -14.21 4.44
C HIS A 2 19.94 -15.20 4.25
N PHE A 3 20.21 -16.26 3.49
CA PHE A 3 19.38 -17.45 3.44
C PHE A 3 19.79 -18.37 4.59
N ILE A 4 18.93 -18.46 5.59
CA ILE A 4 19.15 -19.26 6.80
C ILE A 4 18.16 -20.41 6.82
N LYS A 5 18.67 -21.62 6.98
CA LYS A 5 17.90 -22.86 7.02
C LYS A 5 18.24 -23.61 8.29
N ASN A 6 17.24 -24.23 8.91
CA ASN A 6 17.44 -25.12 10.06
C ASN A 6 17.02 -26.57 9.76
N GLU A 7 17.42 -27.48 10.64
CA GLU A 7 17.07 -28.91 10.55
C GLU A 7 15.54 -29.14 10.58
N GLY A 8 14.78 -28.27 11.22
CA GLY A 8 13.32 -28.28 11.25
C GLY A 8 12.65 -28.00 9.90
N GLY A 9 13.45 -27.67 8.86
CA GLY A 9 12.94 -27.42 7.52
C GLY A 9 12.45 -25.99 7.29
N ARG A 10 12.58 -25.10 8.29
CA ARG A 10 12.35 -23.67 8.11
C ARG A 10 13.51 -23.08 7.32
N SER A 11 13.18 -22.39 6.24
CA SER A 11 14.12 -21.59 5.47
C SER A 11 13.60 -20.16 5.43
N VAL A 12 14.44 -19.19 5.76
CA VAL A 12 14.09 -17.77 5.73
C VAL A 12 15.17 -17.02 4.96
N ILE A 13 14.76 -15.98 4.22
CA ILE A 13 15.70 -14.98 3.72
C ILE A 13 15.48 -13.74 4.58
N VAL A 14 16.54 -13.28 5.22
CA VAL A 14 16.49 -12.18 6.18
C VAL A 14 17.59 -11.16 5.85
N THR A 15 17.42 -9.92 6.33
CA THR A 15 18.49 -8.92 6.26
C THR A 15 19.66 -9.34 7.15
N GLU A 16 20.85 -8.78 6.90
CA GLU A 16 22.07 -9.18 7.60
C GLU A 16 21.98 -8.93 9.12
N ASP A 17 21.25 -7.87 9.51
CA ASP A 17 21.06 -7.48 10.90
C ASP A 17 19.74 -7.99 11.51
N HIS A 18 19.02 -8.88 10.82
CA HIS A 18 17.75 -9.38 11.31
C HIS A 18 17.94 -10.16 12.63
N PRO A 19 17.21 -9.82 13.71
CA PRO A 19 17.38 -10.49 15.00
C PRO A 19 16.79 -11.90 14.97
N MET A 20 17.62 -12.89 15.33
CA MET A 20 17.25 -14.31 15.38
C MET A 20 17.17 -14.78 16.84
N VAL A 21 16.12 -15.54 17.15
CA VAL A 21 15.93 -16.20 18.45
C VAL A 21 16.68 -17.53 18.42
N LEU A 22 17.73 -17.64 19.21
CA LEU A 22 18.60 -18.81 19.32
C LEU A 22 18.49 -19.42 20.72
N GLY A 23 18.75 -20.73 20.83
CA GLY A 23 18.52 -21.53 22.04
C GLY A 23 18.78 -20.80 23.37
N ASP A 24 19.97 -20.20 23.45
CA ASP A 24 20.51 -19.60 24.68
C ASP A 24 20.57 -18.06 24.60
N GLU A 25 20.29 -17.49 23.42
CA GLU A 25 20.44 -16.07 23.10
C GLU A 25 19.20 -15.56 22.33
N ILE A 26 18.47 -14.63 22.93
CA ILE A 26 17.15 -14.22 22.43
C ILE A 26 17.28 -13.32 21.18
N PHE A 27 18.42 -12.66 20.95
CA PHE A 27 18.62 -11.75 19.82
C PHE A 27 20.06 -11.75 19.31
N LYS A 28 20.36 -12.62 18.33
CA LYS A 28 21.62 -12.61 17.57
C LYS A 28 21.34 -12.19 16.13
N GLU A 29 22.13 -11.28 15.57
CA GLU A 29 21.97 -10.84 14.18
C GLU A 29 22.16 -12.01 13.21
N ALA A 30 21.36 -12.06 12.14
CA ALA A 30 21.37 -13.10 11.13
C ALA A 30 22.78 -13.38 10.56
N LYS A 31 23.59 -12.34 10.31
CA LYS A 31 24.97 -12.47 9.83
C LYS A 31 25.91 -13.17 10.82
N LEU A 32 25.58 -13.13 12.11
CA LEU A 32 26.37 -13.73 13.20
C LEU A 32 25.92 -15.15 13.54
N VAL A 33 24.82 -15.64 12.95
CA VAL A 33 24.32 -17.00 13.19
C VAL A 33 25.34 -18.04 12.68
N ASN A 34 25.84 -18.85 13.60
CA ASN A 34 26.84 -19.89 13.39
C ASN A 34 26.16 -21.26 13.21
N LYS A 35 26.40 -21.90 12.06
CA LYS A 35 25.89 -23.24 11.72
C LYS A 35 26.33 -24.37 12.67
N GLU A 36 27.42 -24.19 13.41
CA GLU A 36 27.97 -25.23 14.28
C GLU A 36 27.47 -25.15 15.72
N GLU A 37 27.18 -23.92 16.18
CA GLU A 37 26.88 -23.62 17.58
C GLU A 37 25.40 -23.29 17.80
N ASP A 38 24.75 -22.65 16.82
CA ASP A 38 23.42 -22.06 17.03
C ASP A 38 22.28 -23.02 16.65
N LYS A 39 21.20 -22.92 17.43
CA LYS A 39 19.93 -23.62 17.19
C LYS A 39 18.79 -22.61 17.09
N LEU A 40 17.97 -22.74 16.05
CA LEU A 40 16.81 -21.90 15.77
C LEU A 40 15.51 -22.54 16.25
N LEU A 41 14.63 -21.73 16.83
CA LEU A 41 13.30 -22.18 17.23
C LEU A 41 12.39 -22.36 16.01
N THR A 42 11.85 -23.56 15.83
CA THR A 42 10.66 -23.84 15.02
C THR A 42 9.52 -24.16 15.96
N ALA A 43 8.38 -23.53 15.75
CA ALA A 43 7.17 -23.75 16.53
C ALA A 43 6.74 -25.24 16.47
N ASP A 44 6.58 -25.86 17.65
CA ASP A 44 5.93 -27.17 17.77
C ASP A 44 4.43 -27.00 17.58
N ILE A 45 3.97 -27.12 16.33
CA ILE A 45 2.57 -26.91 15.94
C ILE A 45 1.64 -27.87 16.69
N GLN A 46 2.05 -29.13 16.92
CA GLN A 46 1.23 -30.09 17.65
C GLN A 46 1.02 -29.67 19.09
N LYS A 47 2.08 -29.20 19.75
CA LYS A 47 2.00 -28.67 21.11
C LYS A 47 1.24 -27.34 21.18
N LEU A 48 1.40 -26.45 20.21
CA LEU A 48 0.67 -25.17 20.18
C LEU A 48 -0.83 -25.37 20.00
N LEU A 49 -1.22 -26.32 19.16
CA LEU A 49 -2.61 -26.64 18.87
C LEU A 49 -3.20 -27.68 19.83
N GLN A 50 -2.49 -28.08 20.89
CA GLN A 50 -2.95 -29.12 21.82
C GLN A 50 -4.26 -28.75 22.54
N ASN A 51 -4.54 -27.45 22.68
CA ASN A 51 -5.73 -26.91 23.33
C ASN A 51 -6.84 -26.54 22.31
N GLU A 52 -6.55 -26.61 21.01
CA GLU A 52 -7.51 -26.28 19.96
C GLU A 52 -8.48 -27.44 19.71
N LYS A 53 -9.74 -27.11 19.44
CA LYS A 53 -10.77 -28.11 19.13
C LYS A 53 -10.69 -28.51 17.65
N LEU A 54 -9.75 -29.39 17.34
CA LEU A 54 -9.56 -29.96 16.00
C LEU A 54 -10.03 -31.43 15.93
N PHE A 55 -10.34 -31.88 14.72
CA PHE A 55 -10.67 -33.27 14.38
C PHE A 55 -11.81 -33.87 15.21
N PHE A 56 -12.91 -33.13 15.40
CA PHE A 56 -14.00 -33.46 16.31
C PHE A 56 -15.30 -33.97 15.63
N LYS A 57 -15.44 -33.88 14.31
CA LYS A 57 -16.57 -34.42 13.56
C LYS A 57 -16.28 -35.87 13.14
N ASP A 58 -17.03 -36.82 13.69
CA ASP A 58 -16.97 -38.24 13.29
C ASP A 58 -17.92 -38.60 12.14
N HIS A 59 -18.96 -37.79 11.96
CA HIS A 59 -19.98 -37.95 10.95
C HIS A 59 -20.57 -36.60 10.55
N LEU A 60 -21.26 -36.59 9.42
CA LEU A 60 -21.98 -35.45 8.88
C LEU A 60 -23.46 -35.80 8.79
N TYR A 61 -24.32 -34.86 9.15
CA TYR A 61 -25.74 -34.91 8.80
C TYR A 61 -25.96 -34.06 7.56
N LEU A 62 -26.06 -34.71 6.40
CA LEU A 62 -26.04 -34.07 5.09
C LEU A 62 -27.15 -33.02 4.94
N ALA A 63 -28.37 -33.24 5.47
CA ALA A 63 -29.43 -32.23 5.47
C ALA A 63 -29.02 -30.94 6.19
N LYS A 64 -28.38 -31.07 7.35
CA LYS A 64 -27.90 -29.94 8.15
C LYS A 64 -26.78 -29.20 7.44
N GLU A 65 -25.81 -29.94 6.89
CA GLU A 65 -24.66 -29.37 6.18
C GLU A 65 -25.11 -28.64 4.89
N LEU A 66 -26.14 -29.13 4.19
CA LEU A 66 -26.73 -28.50 3.01
C LEU A 66 -27.46 -27.19 3.35
N ILE A 67 -28.30 -27.18 4.38
CA ILE A 67 -29.02 -25.98 4.81
C ILE A 67 -28.06 -24.90 5.29
N GLN A 68 -27.01 -25.27 6.04
CA GLN A 68 -25.95 -24.33 6.45
C GLN A 68 -25.23 -23.68 5.27
N ARG A 69 -25.24 -24.34 4.11
CA ARG A 69 -24.65 -23.86 2.84
C ARG A 69 -25.68 -23.25 1.90
N GLY A 70 -26.89 -22.97 2.39
CA GLY A 70 -27.95 -22.30 1.63
C GLY A 70 -28.66 -23.19 0.60
N VAL A 71 -28.51 -24.52 0.68
CA VAL A 71 -29.23 -25.46 -0.20
C VAL A 71 -30.50 -25.92 0.50
N SER A 72 -31.66 -25.58 -0.07
CA SER A 72 -33.00 -25.98 0.42
C SER A 72 -33.76 -26.89 -0.55
N ASP A 73 -33.32 -26.98 -1.81
CA ASP A 73 -33.93 -27.84 -2.83
C ASP A 73 -33.31 -29.24 -2.81
N PHE A 74 -33.75 -30.06 -1.86
CA PHE A 74 -33.42 -31.48 -1.76
C PHE A 74 -34.58 -32.28 -1.15
N TRP A 75 -34.50 -33.60 -1.33
CA TRP A 75 -35.51 -34.54 -0.85
C TRP A 75 -34.98 -35.35 0.32
N MET A 76 -35.79 -35.50 1.37
CA MET A 76 -35.51 -36.31 2.55
C MET A 76 -36.63 -37.35 2.70
N GLU A 77 -36.26 -38.64 2.83
CA GLU A 77 -37.24 -39.75 2.89
C GLU A 77 -38.25 -39.75 1.74
N GLY A 78 -37.83 -39.37 0.53
CA GLY A 78 -38.70 -39.30 -0.65
C GLY A 78 -39.72 -38.17 -0.62
N MET A 79 -39.55 -37.16 0.25
CA MET A 79 -40.38 -35.96 0.30
C MET A 79 -39.52 -34.70 0.11
N PRO A 80 -40.02 -33.62 -0.53
CA PRO A 80 -39.32 -32.33 -0.54
C PRO A 80 -39.09 -31.83 0.88
N LEU A 81 -37.96 -31.15 1.13
CA LEU A 81 -37.59 -30.63 2.45
C LEU A 81 -38.73 -29.85 3.13
N GLU A 82 -39.40 -28.94 2.41
CA GLU A 82 -40.53 -28.15 2.92
C GLU A 82 -41.63 -29.03 3.51
N LYS A 83 -41.93 -30.15 2.85
CA LYS A 83 -42.93 -31.11 3.32
C LYS A 83 -42.41 -31.91 4.50
N TYR A 84 -41.16 -32.38 4.47
CA TYR A 84 -40.55 -33.11 5.58
C TYR A 84 -40.54 -32.29 6.88
N GLN A 85 -40.23 -31.00 6.79
CA GLN A 85 -40.19 -30.07 7.93
C GLN A 85 -41.55 -29.85 8.59
N THR A 86 -42.67 -30.13 7.91
CA THR A 86 -43.99 -30.15 8.55
C THR A 86 -44.21 -31.35 9.47
N TYR A 87 -43.40 -32.41 9.33
CA TYR A 87 -43.48 -33.65 10.12
C TYR A 87 -42.39 -33.76 11.19
N SER A 88 -41.19 -33.23 10.94
CA SER A 88 -40.06 -33.27 11.89
C SER A 88 -39.12 -32.08 11.68
N GLU A 89 -38.82 -31.34 12.76
CA GLU A 89 -37.81 -30.27 12.77
C GLU A 89 -36.37 -30.81 12.94
N ASN A 90 -36.21 -32.08 13.32
CA ASN A 90 -34.90 -32.67 13.54
C ASN A 90 -34.25 -33.11 12.21
N LEU A 91 -33.22 -32.37 11.78
CA LEU A 91 -32.45 -32.64 10.57
C LEU A 91 -31.32 -33.67 10.78
N GLU A 92 -31.12 -34.11 12.03
CA GLU A 92 -30.11 -35.11 12.42
C GLU A 92 -30.70 -36.54 12.51
N ASN A 93 -31.91 -36.76 11.97
CA ASN A 93 -32.51 -38.08 11.93
C ASN A 93 -31.75 -39.01 10.97
N GLU A 94 -31.67 -40.30 11.34
CA GLU A 94 -31.27 -41.35 10.41
C GLU A 94 -32.30 -41.43 9.27
N GLY A 95 -31.82 -41.62 8.03
CA GLY A 95 -32.65 -41.58 6.85
C GLY A 95 -31.83 -41.40 5.56
N VAL A 96 -32.51 -41.11 4.45
CA VAL A 96 -31.91 -40.90 3.13
C VAL A 96 -32.19 -39.53 2.54
N ILE A 97 -31.23 -39.00 1.79
CA ILE A 97 -31.30 -37.75 1.05
C ILE A 97 -31.08 -38.01 -0.43
N SER A 98 -31.79 -37.26 -1.28
CA SER A 98 -31.69 -37.35 -2.74
C SER A 98 -31.91 -36.02 -3.42
N THR A 99 -31.45 -35.90 -4.67
CA THR A 99 -31.68 -34.73 -5.55
C THR A 99 -33.08 -34.66 -6.14
N SER A 100 -33.83 -35.77 -6.07
CA SER A 100 -35.19 -35.89 -6.60
C SER A 100 -35.95 -36.95 -5.80
N ASN A 101 -37.16 -37.34 -6.20
CA ASN A 101 -37.97 -38.33 -5.48
C ASN A 101 -37.31 -39.73 -5.45
N ASN A 102 -36.44 -39.96 -4.46
CA ASN A 102 -35.73 -41.21 -4.14
C ASN A 102 -34.72 -41.73 -5.19
N ALA A 103 -34.47 -41.04 -6.29
CA ALA A 103 -33.39 -41.40 -7.20
C ALA A 103 -32.03 -41.05 -6.58
N ASP A 104 -31.04 -41.94 -6.73
CA ASP A 104 -29.67 -41.77 -6.22
C ASP A 104 -29.59 -41.45 -4.72
N ALA A 105 -30.55 -41.92 -3.92
CA ALA A 105 -30.61 -41.59 -2.50
C ALA A 105 -29.40 -42.16 -1.73
N ILE A 106 -28.79 -41.34 -0.88
CA ILE A 106 -27.68 -41.73 0.01
C ILE A 106 -28.05 -41.47 1.47
N PRO A 107 -27.39 -42.10 2.45
CA PRO A 107 -27.67 -41.86 3.86
C PRO A 107 -27.50 -40.39 4.26
N ASN A 108 -28.44 -39.85 5.05
CA ASN A 108 -28.33 -38.52 5.66
C ASN A 108 -27.12 -38.46 6.61
N LYS A 109 -26.92 -39.51 7.40
CA LYS A 109 -25.77 -39.65 8.30
C LYS A 109 -24.61 -40.30 7.56
N ILE A 110 -23.61 -39.49 7.20
CA ILE A 110 -22.40 -39.94 6.50
C ILE A 110 -21.26 -40.06 7.52
N MET A 111 -20.72 -41.26 7.69
CA MET A 111 -19.56 -41.49 8.54
C MET A 111 -18.29 -40.98 7.85
N LEU A 112 -17.46 -40.22 8.57
CA LEU A 112 -16.17 -39.74 8.07
C LEU A 112 -15.11 -40.83 8.27
N THR A 113 -15.09 -41.81 7.37
CA THR A 113 -14.18 -42.97 7.44
C THR A 113 -12.85 -42.72 6.72
N GLU A 114 -11.85 -43.56 7.01
CA GLU A 114 -10.57 -43.56 6.27
C GLU A 114 -10.78 -43.84 4.77
N ASN A 115 -11.68 -44.77 4.41
CA ASN A 115 -11.99 -45.10 3.02
C ASN A 115 -12.66 -43.94 2.28
N LEU A 116 -13.61 -43.25 2.90
CA LEU A 116 -14.24 -42.07 2.29
C LEU A 116 -13.22 -40.95 2.09
N GLY A 117 -12.37 -40.71 3.09
CA GLY A 117 -11.24 -39.78 2.97
C GLY A 117 -10.32 -40.17 1.80
N TYR A 118 -9.98 -41.45 1.68
CA TYR A 118 -9.16 -41.97 0.59
C TYR A 118 -9.77 -41.69 -0.78
N LEU A 119 -11.07 -41.91 -0.95
CA LEU A 119 -11.79 -41.60 -2.19
C LEU A 119 -11.72 -40.09 -2.52
N VAL A 120 -11.90 -39.21 -1.54
CA VAL A 120 -11.79 -37.75 -1.73
C VAL A 120 -10.38 -37.36 -2.13
N GLY A 121 -9.37 -37.88 -1.44
CA GLY A 121 -7.97 -37.61 -1.77
C GLY A 121 -7.57 -38.13 -3.15
N PHE A 122 -8.03 -39.33 -3.49
CA PHE A 122 -7.76 -39.94 -4.78
C PHE A 122 -8.47 -39.20 -5.93
N TYR A 123 -9.66 -38.64 -5.68
CA TYR A 123 -10.33 -37.71 -6.60
C TYR A 123 -9.50 -36.44 -6.84
N LEU A 124 -8.94 -35.86 -5.77
CA LEU A 124 -8.08 -34.68 -5.88
C LEU A 124 -6.83 -34.94 -6.71
N ALA A 125 -6.30 -36.15 -6.74
CA ALA A 125 -5.20 -36.51 -7.63
C ALA A 125 -5.70 -36.83 -9.05
N GLU A 126 -6.36 -37.97 -9.22
CA GLU A 126 -6.61 -38.63 -10.52
C GLU A 126 -8.07 -38.48 -11.02
N GLY A 127 -8.93 -37.83 -10.24
CA GLY A 127 -10.36 -37.74 -10.53
C GLY A 127 -10.75 -36.59 -11.46
N TRP A 128 -11.85 -36.80 -12.20
CA TRP A 128 -12.64 -35.73 -12.82
C TRP A 128 -14.11 -35.88 -12.44
N MET A 129 -14.83 -34.75 -12.43
CA MET A 129 -16.24 -34.68 -12.05
C MET A 129 -17.08 -34.19 -13.22
N GLU A 130 -18.17 -34.89 -13.46
CA GLU A 130 -19.29 -34.51 -14.34
C GLU A 130 -20.52 -34.23 -13.46
N PRO A 131 -21.59 -33.58 -13.96
CA PRO A 131 -22.75 -33.20 -13.14
C PRO A 131 -23.42 -34.33 -12.33
N HIS A 132 -23.27 -35.59 -12.75
CA HIS A 132 -23.93 -36.75 -12.12
C HIS A 132 -22.98 -37.91 -11.81
N ARG A 133 -21.67 -37.74 -11.99
CA ARG A 133 -20.70 -38.79 -11.70
C ARG A 133 -19.33 -38.23 -11.40
N ILE A 134 -18.57 -38.95 -10.58
CA ILE A 134 -17.12 -38.82 -10.52
C ILE A 134 -16.48 -40.04 -11.19
N SER A 135 -15.33 -39.81 -11.83
CA SER A 135 -14.63 -40.85 -12.55
C SER A 135 -13.13 -40.76 -12.34
N PHE A 136 -12.46 -41.91 -12.46
CA PHE A 136 -11.02 -42.08 -12.32
C PHE A 136 -10.52 -42.97 -13.45
N LYS A 137 -9.30 -42.75 -13.93
CA LYS A 137 -8.69 -43.59 -14.97
C LYS A 137 -7.35 -44.12 -14.48
N GLN A 138 -7.22 -45.44 -14.43
CA GLN A 138 -6.02 -46.10 -13.92
C GLN A 138 -5.48 -47.15 -14.89
N LYS A 139 -4.17 -47.40 -14.86
CA LYS A 139 -3.57 -48.53 -15.60
C LYS A 139 -3.89 -49.85 -14.89
N ILE A 140 -3.90 -50.96 -15.62
CA ILE A 140 -4.13 -52.28 -15.01
C ILE A 140 -2.78 -52.82 -14.50
N THR A 141 -2.55 -52.71 -13.19
CA THR A 141 -1.37 -53.23 -12.47
C THR A 141 -1.82 -53.86 -11.15
N ASN A 142 -0.98 -54.74 -10.56
CA ASN A 142 -1.29 -55.35 -9.26
C ASN A 142 -1.46 -54.31 -8.14
N GLU A 143 -0.65 -53.24 -8.14
CA GLU A 143 -0.76 -52.12 -7.19
C GLU A 143 -2.11 -51.39 -7.32
N ASN A 144 -2.60 -51.23 -8.55
CA ASN A 144 -3.87 -50.55 -8.81
C ASN A 144 -5.10 -51.38 -8.41
N GLN A 145 -4.95 -52.70 -8.20
CA GLN A 145 -6.05 -53.54 -7.72
C GLN A 145 -6.43 -53.19 -6.28
N GLU A 146 -5.46 -52.95 -5.41
CA GLU A 146 -5.72 -52.56 -4.01
C GLU A 146 -6.35 -51.14 -3.93
N ILE A 147 -5.95 -50.23 -4.83
CA ILE A 147 -6.60 -48.91 -4.96
C ILE A 147 -8.07 -49.07 -5.34
N VAL A 148 -8.38 -49.96 -6.31
CA VAL A 148 -9.77 -50.24 -6.73
C VAL A 148 -10.58 -50.78 -5.56
N GLU A 149 -10.04 -51.71 -4.77
CA GLU A 149 -10.73 -52.27 -3.59
C GLU A 149 -11.03 -51.20 -2.52
N LYS A 150 -10.10 -50.26 -2.28
CA LYS A 150 -10.33 -49.12 -1.36
C LYS A 150 -11.45 -48.21 -1.87
N LEU A 151 -11.44 -47.88 -3.16
CA LEU A 151 -12.48 -47.05 -3.78
C LEU A 151 -13.85 -47.75 -3.78
N GLU A 152 -13.89 -49.07 -3.97
CA GLU A 152 -15.13 -49.85 -3.92
C GLU A 152 -15.73 -49.88 -2.51
N LYS A 153 -14.89 -50.09 -1.49
CA LYS A 153 -15.31 -50.01 -0.08
C LYS A 153 -15.83 -48.61 0.27
N ALA A 154 -15.10 -47.57 -0.13
CA ALA A 154 -15.52 -46.19 0.08
C ALA A 154 -16.88 -45.89 -0.56
N ALA A 155 -17.10 -46.33 -1.81
CA ALA A 155 -18.37 -46.16 -2.49
C ALA A 155 -19.50 -46.92 -1.77
N TYR A 156 -19.26 -48.14 -1.32
CA TYR A 156 -20.24 -48.94 -0.59
C TYR A 156 -20.64 -48.28 0.75
N GLU A 157 -19.69 -47.74 1.51
CA GLU A 157 -19.94 -47.08 2.80
C GLU A 157 -20.87 -45.87 2.71
N ILE A 158 -20.88 -45.17 1.57
CA ILE A 158 -21.76 -44.02 1.29
C ILE A 158 -23.04 -44.42 0.54
N GLY A 159 -23.33 -45.71 0.40
CA GLY A 159 -24.50 -46.22 -0.32
C GLY A 159 -24.43 -46.07 -1.84
N CYS A 160 -23.23 -45.90 -2.40
CA CYS A 160 -22.99 -45.79 -3.83
C CYS A 160 -22.42 -47.08 -4.42
N ARG A 161 -22.54 -47.24 -5.74
CA ARG A 161 -21.92 -48.35 -6.48
C ARG A 161 -20.76 -47.83 -7.31
N LEU A 162 -19.64 -48.55 -7.28
CA LEU A 162 -18.51 -48.34 -8.19
C LEU A 162 -18.70 -49.18 -9.45
N TYR A 163 -18.68 -48.53 -10.61
CA TYR A 163 -18.70 -49.17 -11.92
C TYR A 163 -17.30 -49.18 -12.50
N SER A 164 -16.90 -50.28 -13.10
CA SER A 164 -15.61 -50.38 -13.79
C SER A 164 -15.82 -50.68 -15.27
N LYS A 165 -15.04 -50.01 -16.13
CA LYS A 165 -14.99 -50.25 -17.57
C LYS A 165 -13.53 -50.42 -17.97
N GLN A 166 -13.18 -51.58 -18.52
CA GLN A 166 -11.84 -51.85 -19.01
C GLN A 166 -11.73 -51.45 -20.49
N GLU A 167 -10.71 -50.67 -20.82
CA GLU A 167 -10.37 -50.28 -22.19
C GLU A 167 -8.84 -50.37 -22.36
N ASN A 168 -8.39 -51.31 -23.20
CA ASN A 168 -6.97 -51.64 -23.39
C ASN A 168 -6.27 -51.94 -22.05
N ASP A 169 -5.13 -51.30 -21.78
CA ASP A 169 -4.33 -51.46 -20.54
C ASP A 169 -4.82 -50.55 -19.39
N CYS A 170 -6.03 -50.00 -19.47
CA CYS A 170 -6.59 -49.09 -18.48
C CYS A 170 -7.98 -49.55 -17.99
N VAL A 171 -8.28 -49.23 -16.73
CA VAL A 171 -9.60 -49.33 -16.13
C VAL A 171 -10.11 -47.93 -15.79
N THR A 172 -11.32 -47.62 -16.24
CA THR A 172 -12.06 -46.44 -15.82
C THR A 172 -13.04 -46.83 -14.73
N LEU A 173 -12.93 -46.21 -13.56
CA LEU A 173 -13.81 -46.40 -12.42
C LEU A 173 -14.76 -45.23 -12.33
N GLN A 174 -16.05 -45.46 -12.09
CA GLN A 174 -17.07 -44.42 -12.04
C GLN A 174 -18.03 -44.63 -10.87
N ILE A 175 -18.35 -43.55 -10.17
CA ILE A 175 -19.46 -43.49 -9.23
C ILE A 175 -20.51 -42.57 -9.85
N ALA A 176 -21.56 -43.18 -10.41
CA ALA A 176 -22.68 -42.47 -11.03
C ALA A 176 -23.82 -42.34 -10.01
N ASN A 177 -23.75 -41.29 -9.20
CA ASN A 177 -24.77 -40.94 -8.22
C ASN A 177 -24.83 -39.42 -8.10
N SER A 178 -25.95 -38.82 -8.50
CA SER A 178 -26.12 -37.37 -8.57
C SER A 178 -26.14 -36.70 -7.19
N THR A 179 -26.67 -37.38 -6.18
CA THR A 179 -26.72 -36.89 -4.79
C THR A 179 -25.34 -36.82 -4.18
N PHE A 180 -24.56 -37.89 -4.30
CA PHE A 180 -23.19 -37.91 -3.82
C PHE A 180 -22.31 -36.86 -4.53
N THR A 181 -22.44 -36.76 -5.85
CA THR A 181 -21.63 -35.83 -6.64
C THR A 181 -21.96 -34.37 -6.30
N ASN A 182 -23.24 -33.99 -6.30
CA ASN A 182 -23.64 -32.60 -6.09
C ASN A 182 -23.59 -32.19 -4.62
N TYR A 183 -24.17 -32.99 -3.72
CA TYR A 183 -24.29 -32.58 -2.32
C TYR A 183 -23.03 -32.88 -1.52
N VAL A 184 -22.42 -34.06 -1.66
CA VAL A 184 -21.25 -34.42 -0.84
C VAL A 184 -19.97 -33.83 -1.43
N MET A 185 -19.64 -34.20 -2.68
CA MET A 185 -18.37 -33.79 -3.29
C MET A 185 -18.34 -32.29 -3.61
N LYS A 186 -19.38 -31.75 -4.25
CA LYS A 186 -19.39 -30.36 -4.72
C LYS A 186 -19.87 -29.35 -3.67
N THR A 187 -20.88 -29.66 -2.85
CA THR A 187 -21.39 -28.70 -1.86
C THR A 187 -20.72 -28.82 -0.49
N VAL A 188 -20.68 -30.01 0.10
CA VAL A 188 -20.16 -30.19 1.46
C VAL A 188 -18.63 -30.13 1.51
N PHE A 189 -17.96 -30.88 0.64
CA PHE A 189 -16.51 -30.87 0.54
C PHE A 189 -15.95 -29.78 -0.37
N ASP A 190 -16.81 -29.07 -1.13
CA ASP A 190 -16.43 -27.96 -2.01
C ASP A 190 -15.33 -28.32 -3.03
N LEU A 191 -15.40 -29.51 -3.63
CA LEU A 191 -14.33 -30.02 -4.49
C LEU A 191 -14.51 -29.55 -5.95
N LYS A 192 -13.50 -28.87 -6.48
CA LYS A 192 -13.47 -28.36 -7.87
C LYS A 192 -12.88 -29.38 -8.86
N GLY A 193 -13.14 -29.17 -10.15
CA GLY A 193 -12.76 -30.10 -11.23
C GLY A 193 -11.51 -29.74 -12.04
N ILE A 194 -11.03 -28.48 -12.00
CA ILE A 194 -9.86 -28.05 -12.79
C ILE A 194 -8.59 -28.15 -11.94
N SER A 195 -7.54 -28.80 -12.47
CA SER A 195 -6.29 -29.12 -11.76
C SER A 195 -5.64 -27.93 -11.01
N LYS A 196 -5.66 -26.72 -11.59
CA LYS A 196 -5.11 -25.50 -10.97
C LYS A 196 -5.96 -24.93 -9.82
N ASP A 197 -7.25 -25.22 -9.81
CA ASP A 197 -8.22 -24.67 -8.86
C ASP A 197 -8.59 -25.68 -7.76
N LYS A 198 -7.98 -26.87 -7.77
CA LYS A 198 -8.17 -27.89 -6.73
C LYS A 198 -7.72 -27.36 -5.37
N HIS A 199 -8.43 -27.73 -4.32
CA HIS A 199 -8.07 -27.48 -2.93
C HIS A 199 -8.58 -28.64 -2.06
N LEU A 200 -8.08 -28.75 -0.84
CA LEU A 200 -8.62 -29.67 0.15
C LEU A 200 -10.02 -29.23 0.60
N PRO A 201 -10.82 -30.13 1.21
CA PRO A 201 -12.07 -29.74 1.84
C PRO A 201 -11.88 -28.58 2.84
N ASN A 202 -12.71 -27.54 2.76
CA ASN A 202 -12.53 -26.32 3.57
C ASN A 202 -12.58 -26.59 5.09
N GLU A 203 -13.39 -27.55 5.52
CA GLU A 203 -13.55 -27.94 6.92
C GLU A 203 -12.67 -29.13 7.35
N LEU A 204 -11.62 -29.46 6.58
CA LEU A 204 -10.82 -30.68 6.78
C LEU A 204 -10.29 -30.83 8.22
N LEU A 205 -9.91 -29.73 8.89
CA LEU A 205 -9.41 -29.76 10.27
C LEU A 205 -10.51 -29.98 11.33
N SER A 206 -11.79 -29.92 10.95
CA SER A 206 -12.90 -30.31 11.82
C SER A 206 -13.21 -31.80 11.74
N TYR A 207 -12.91 -32.46 10.61
CA TYR A 207 -13.17 -33.88 10.37
C TYR A 207 -12.21 -34.76 11.15
N ASN A 208 -12.63 -35.94 11.58
CA ASN A 208 -11.78 -36.83 12.38
C ASN A 208 -10.46 -37.19 11.67
N LYS A 209 -9.46 -37.60 12.46
CA LYS A 209 -8.11 -37.88 11.97
C LYS A 209 -8.06 -39.01 10.95
N GLU A 210 -8.95 -39.99 11.04
CA GLU A 210 -8.97 -41.15 10.12
C GLU A 210 -9.39 -40.73 8.71
N PHE A 211 -10.42 -39.88 8.58
CA PHE A 211 -10.78 -39.27 7.30
C PHE A 211 -9.61 -38.46 6.72
N VAL A 212 -8.96 -37.63 7.53
CA VAL A 212 -7.83 -36.79 7.08
C VAL A 212 -6.65 -37.64 6.61
N LYS A 213 -6.31 -38.72 7.33
CA LYS A 213 -5.30 -39.70 6.90
C LYS A 213 -5.69 -40.34 5.57
N GLY A 214 -6.97 -40.68 5.39
CA GLY A 214 -7.52 -41.15 4.13
C GLY A 214 -7.24 -40.16 3.00
N VAL A 215 -7.61 -38.88 3.17
CA VAL A 215 -7.39 -37.82 2.16
C VAL A 215 -5.90 -37.72 1.79
N LEU A 216 -5.01 -37.67 2.79
CA LEU A 216 -3.57 -37.67 2.55
C LEU A 216 -3.13 -38.92 1.77
N GLY A 217 -3.63 -40.10 2.15
CA GLY A 217 -3.29 -41.36 1.51
C GLY A 217 -3.70 -41.43 0.05
N GLY A 218 -4.92 -41.00 -0.27
CA GLY A 218 -5.46 -40.98 -1.63
C GLY A 218 -4.71 -40.01 -2.54
N VAL A 219 -4.38 -38.81 -2.06
CA VAL A 219 -3.59 -37.83 -2.82
C VAL A 219 -2.20 -38.39 -3.15
N LEU A 220 -1.55 -39.06 -2.17
CA LEU A 220 -0.22 -39.64 -2.36
C LEU A 220 -0.24 -40.81 -3.33
N ASP A 221 -1.20 -41.71 -3.24
CA ASP A 221 -1.27 -42.86 -4.13
C ASP A 221 -1.61 -42.46 -5.58
N GLY A 222 -2.31 -41.34 -5.79
CA GLY A 222 -2.44 -40.73 -7.11
C GLY A 222 -1.17 -40.00 -7.54
N ASP A 223 -0.94 -38.79 -7.03
CA ASP A 223 0.08 -37.84 -7.54
C ASP A 223 1.47 -37.97 -6.88
N GLY A 224 1.61 -38.82 -5.86
CA GLY A 224 2.86 -39.01 -5.12
C GLY A 224 3.91 -39.83 -5.87
N SER A 225 5.16 -39.73 -5.43
CA SER A 225 6.29 -40.52 -5.95
C SER A 225 7.28 -40.80 -4.84
N ILE A 226 7.95 -41.97 -4.89
CA ILE A 226 9.02 -42.32 -3.95
C ILE A 226 10.34 -41.88 -4.59
N THR A 227 11.15 -41.15 -3.83
CA THR A 227 12.47 -40.70 -4.27
C THR A 227 13.46 -41.87 -4.39
N THR A 228 14.59 -41.65 -5.08
CA THR A 228 15.65 -42.67 -5.24
C THR A 228 16.23 -43.18 -3.92
N SER A 229 16.16 -42.38 -2.85
CA SER A 229 16.60 -42.80 -1.51
C SER A 229 15.62 -43.72 -0.79
N LYS A 230 14.47 -44.04 -1.41
CA LYS A 230 13.36 -44.87 -0.90
C LYS A 230 12.71 -44.43 0.42
N THR A 231 13.26 -43.40 1.06
CA THR A 231 12.90 -42.93 2.41
C THR A 231 12.13 -41.61 2.40
N SER A 232 11.91 -41.01 1.23
CA SER A 232 11.18 -39.75 1.07
C SER A 232 10.12 -39.88 -0.01
N LEU A 233 8.93 -39.34 0.28
CA LEU A 233 7.83 -39.17 -0.66
C LEU A 233 7.81 -37.73 -1.20
N THR A 234 7.42 -37.61 -2.45
CA THR A 234 7.24 -36.34 -3.16
C THR A 234 5.85 -36.26 -3.78
N LEU A 235 5.13 -35.18 -3.54
CA LEU A 235 3.86 -34.86 -4.18
C LEU A 235 4.07 -33.69 -5.14
N ARG A 236 3.42 -33.72 -6.30
CA ARG A 236 3.43 -32.62 -7.28
C ARG A 236 2.01 -32.24 -7.66
N THR A 237 1.72 -30.94 -7.78
CA THR A 237 0.40 -30.44 -8.19
C THR A 237 0.52 -29.10 -8.92
N ALA A 238 -0.46 -28.80 -9.78
CA ALA A 238 -0.61 -27.51 -10.45
C ALA A 238 -1.35 -26.48 -9.59
N SER A 239 -1.97 -26.89 -8.48
CA SER A 239 -2.63 -25.99 -7.53
C SER A 239 -1.68 -25.60 -6.40
N ARG A 240 -1.33 -24.32 -6.32
CA ARG A 240 -0.54 -23.78 -5.20
C ARG A 240 -1.30 -23.88 -3.89
N THR A 241 -2.60 -23.55 -3.89
CA THR A 241 -3.47 -23.59 -2.71
C THR A 241 -3.51 -24.99 -2.11
N MET A 242 -3.74 -26.02 -2.92
CA MET A 242 -3.78 -27.40 -2.44
C MET A 242 -2.44 -27.84 -1.85
N LEU A 243 -1.33 -27.44 -2.47
CA LEU A 243 0.01 -27.75 -1.99
C LEU A 243 0.27 -27.15 -0.60
N GLU A 244 -0.08 -25.88 -0.40
CA GLU A 244 0.12 -25.18 0.87
C GLU A 244 -0.78 -25.75 1.97
N GLN A 245 -2.04 -26.04 1.64
CA GLN A 245 -2.94 -26.75 2.55
C GLN A 245 -2.39 -28.14 2.90
N MET A 246 -1.86 -28.89 1.92
CA MET A 246 -1.21 -30.18 2.19
C MET A 246 -0.01 -30.06 3.11
N ALA A 247 0.86 -29.06 2.90
CA ALA A 247 1.99 -28.81 3.77
C ALA A 247 1.54 -28.53 5.21
N GLN A 248 0.52 -27.71 5.41
CA GLN A 248 -0.02 -27.41 6.74
C GLN A 248 -0.61 -28.66 7.41
N VAL A 249 -1.46 -29.40 6.70
CA VAL A 249 -2.10 -30.61 7.22
C VAL A 249 -1.06 -31.68 7.56
N LEU A 250 -0.06 -31.89 6.70
CA LEU A 250 1.05 -32.81 6.97
C LEU A 250 1.78 -32.42 8.27
N ASN A 251 2.12 -31.14 8.45
CA ASN A 251 2.79 -30.67 9.66
C ASN A 251 1.93 -30.85 10.92
N ILE A 252 0.63 -30.55 10.86
CA ILE A 252 -0.32 -30.78 11.97
C ILE A 252 -0.40 -32.28 12.30
N MET A 253 -0.41 -33.14 11.28
CA MET A 253 -0.44 -34.59 11.44
C MET A 253 0.91 -35.16 11.93
N GLY A 254 1.99 -34.37 11.94
CA GLY A 254 3.30 -34.76 12.47
C GLY A 254 4.32 -35.15 11.41
N TYR A 255 4.03 -34.87 10.14
CA TYR A 255 4.95 -35.03 9.02
C TYR A 255 5.58 -33.69 8.65
N THR A 256 6.90 -33.58 8.79
CA THR A 256 7.63 -32.38 8.37
C THR A 256 7.71 -32.30 6.84
N SER A 257 6.88 -31.45 6.25
CA SER A 257 6.87 -31.21 4.80
C SER A 257 7.84 -30.12 4.39
N ARG A 258 8.52 -30.27 3.25
CA ARG A 258 9.38 -29.26 2.65
C ARG A 258 8.92 -28.91 1.25
N ASP A 259 8.72 -27.62 1.00
CA ASP A 259 8.44 -27.09 -0.33
C ASP A 259 9.65 -27.35 -1.26
N ARG A 260 9.35 -27.61 -2.52
CA ARG A 260 10.32 -27.77 -3.59
C ARG A 260 9.80 -27.00 -4.80
N ASN A 261 10.53 -25.97 -5.20
CA ASN A 261 10.34 -25.37 -6.52
C ASN A 261 10.77 -26.40 -7.57
N LEU A 262 9.80 -26.84 -8.38
CA LEU A 262 9.98 -28.03 -9.19
C LEU A 262 9.83 -27.83 -10.68
N GLU A 263 9.32 -26.70 -11.20
CA GLU A 263 9.54 -26.18 -12.58
C GLU A 263 8.59 -25.00 -12.93
N GLY A 264 9.07 -24.08 -13.78
CA GLY A 264 8.29 -22.94 -14.31
C GLY A 264 7.51 -23.23 -15.60
N VAL A 265 6.62 -22.31 -15.98
CA VAL A 265 5.87 -22.37 -17.25
C VAL A 265 6.85 -22.34 -18.43
N GLY A 266 6.60 -23.17 -19.45
CA GLY A 266 7.42 -23.24 -20.67
C GLY A 266 8.52 -24.31 -20.64
N THR A 267 8.71 -25.04 -19.54
CA THR A 267 9.68 -26.14 -19.50
C THR A 267 9.25 -27.27 -20.43
N THR A 268 10.14 -27.68 -21.33
CA THR A 268 9.90 -28.75 -22.30
C THR A 268 10.55 -30.05 -21.86
N ARG A 269 9.80 -31.14 -21.89
CA ARG A 269 10.30 -32.49 -21.56
C ARG A 269 10.03 -33.42 -22.72
N ASN A 270 10.98 -34.30 -23.04
CA ASN A 270 10.72 -35.38 -23.98
C ASN A 270 10.28 -36.62 -23.21
N TYR A 271 9.00 -36.99 -23.30
CA TYR A 271 8.45 -38.18 -22.67
C TYR A 271 7.95 -39.14 -23.75
N ASN A 272 8.55 -40.33 -23.84
CA ASN A 272 8.26 -41.35 -24.85
C ASN A 272 8.27 -40.79 -26.30
N GLY A 273 9.20 -39.89 -26.62
CA GLY A 273 9.32 -39.30 -27.96
C GLY A 273 8.37 -38.14 -28.26
N ARG A 274 7.52 -37.73 -27.30
CA ARG A 274 6.67 -36.55 -27.40
C ARG A 274 7.26 -35.40 -26.59
N LEU A 275 7.39 -34.24 -27.23
CA LEU A 275 7.73 -33.00 -26.56
C LEU A 275 6.50 -32.51 -25.78
N ILE A 276 6.59 -32.48 -24.46
CA ILE A 276 5.56 -31.97 -23.56
C ILE A 276 6.04 -30.61 -23.04
N THR A 277 5.32 -29.56 -23.38
CA THR A 277 5.55 -28.20 -22.85
C THR A 277 4.66 -27.96 -21.66
N GLN A 278 5.26 -27.60 -20.53
CA GLN A 278 4.55 -27.30 -19.29
C GLN A 278 3.79 -25.97 -19.43
N GLN A 279 2.45 -26.03 -19.44
CA GLN A 279 1.60 -24.84 -19.61
C GLN A 279 1.31 -24.09 -18.30
N TYR A 280 1.55 -24.73 -17.16
CA TYR A 280 1.25 -24.21 -15.82
C TYR A 280 2.39 -24.51 -14.85
N PRO A 281 2.69 -23.66 -13.85
CA PRO A 281 3.73 -23.96 -12.88
C PRO A 281 3.40 -25.26 -12.13
N LEU A 282 4.42 -26.06 -11.84
CA LEU A 282 4.29 -27.25 -11.00
C LEU A 282 4.98 -27.02 -9.67
N TYR A 283 4.20 -27.15 -8.61
CA TYR A 283 4.70 -27.08 -7.24
C TYR A 283 4.84 -28.47 -6.68
N GLY A 284 5.74 -28.68 -5.72
CA GLY A 284 5.80 -29.95 -5.04
C GLY A 284 6.31 -29.87 -3.63
N ILE A 285 5.87 -30.82 -2.81
CA ILE A 285 6.27 -30.97 -1.42
C ILE A 285 6.92 -32.33 -1.25
N SER A 286 7.86 -32.39 -0.31
CA SER A 286 8.51 -33.65 0.06
C SER A 286 8.52 -33.85 1.56
N PHE A 287 8.29 -35.07 2.01
CA PHE A 287 8.38 -35.46 3.42
C PHE A 287 8.92 -36.89 3.52
N ARG A 288 9.36 -37.29 4.72
CA ARG A 288 9.94 -38.61 4.96
C ARG A 288 8.93 -39.53 5.61
N THR A 289 9.10 -40.83 5.36
CA THR A 289 8.45 -41.88 6.14
C THR A 289 8.90 -41.79 7.60
N THR A 290 7.93 -41.90 8.50
CA THR A 290 8.10 -41.92 9.95
C THR A 290 7.46 -43.18 10.52
N ASP A 291 7.53 -43.34 11.84
CA ASP A 291 6.82 -44.40 12.59
C ASP A 291 5.29 -44.24 12.59
N GLN A 292 4.76 -43.11 12.12
CA GLN A 292 3.32 -42.91 12.00
C GLN A 292 2.74 -43.66 10.81
N SER A 293 1.52 -44.19 10.97
CA SER A 293 0.78 -44.90 9.93
C SER A 293 0.06 -43.95 8.98
N LEU A 294 0.19 -44.17 7.67
CA LEU A 294 -0.59 -43.50 6.64
C LEU A 294 -1.18 -44.54 5.68
N PRO A 295 -2.47 -44.46 5.30
CA PRO A 295 -3.14 -45.47 4.47
C PRO A 295 -2.81 -45.34 2.96
N SER A 296 -1.54 -45.06 2.65
CA SER A 296 -1.00 -44.97 1.29
C SER A 296 -0.09 -46.16 1.00
N LEU A 297 -0.30 -46.80 -0.15
CA LEU A 297 0.57 -47.86 -0.68
C LEU A 297 2.00 -47.34 -0.89
N LYS A 298 2.14 -46.13 -1.44
CA LYS A 298 3.45 -45.51 -1.66
C LYS A 298 4.16 -45.22 -0.32
N TYR A 299 3.42 -44.81 0.71
CA TYR A 299 3.99 -44.59 2.04
C TYR A 299 4.44 -45.90 2.69
N GLN A 300 3.63 -46.96 2.60
CA GLN A 300 3.93 -48.27 3.17
C GLN A 300 5.11 -48.97 2.47
N THR A 301 5.29 -48.73 1.17
CA THR A 301 6.38 -49.31 0.38
C THR A 301 7.72 -48.58 0.60
N ALA A 302 7.68 -47.34 1.09
CA ALA A 302 8.88 -46.55 1.35
C ALA A 302 9.60 -47.03 2.63
N GLU A 303 10.93 -47.06 2.59
CA GLU A 303 11.78 -47.49 3.71
C GLU A 303 11.69 -46.49 4.87
N LEU A 304 11.65 -46.97 6.12
CA LEU A 304 11.62 -46.10 7.30
C LEU A 304 12.89 -45.24 7.38
N SER A 305 12.75 -43.93 7.54
CA SER A 305 13.92 -43.06 7.67
C SER A 305 14.52 -43.12 9.09
N SER A 306 15.80 -43.49 9.20
CA SER A 306 16.56 -43.45 10.47
C SER A 306 16.87 -42.04 10.96
N LYS A 307 16.80 -41.06 10.05
CA LYS A 307 16.87 -39.62 10.35
C LYS A 307 15.46 -39.08 10.25
N ALA A 308 14.72 -39.15 11.35
CA ALA A 308 13.57 -38.28 11.46
C ALA A 308 14.11 -36.84 11.45
N TRP A 309 13.43 -35.89 10.81
CA TRP A 309 13.66 -34.47 11.07
C TRP A 309 13.11 -34.11 12.47
N ARG A 310 13.31 -35.00 13.46
CA ARG A 310 12.88 -34.84 14.84
C ARG A 310 13.88 -33.95 15.55
N ALA A 311 13.33 -32.90 16.15
CA ALA A 311 14.01 -32.04 17.09
C ALA A 311 14.69 -32.85 18.19
N GLU A 312 15.93 -32.49 18.52
CA GLU A 312 16.43 -32.69 19.87
C GLU A 312 15.81 -31.60 20.77
N GLY A 313 14.59 -31.85 21.28
CA GLY A 313 13.98 -31.05 22.34
C GLY A 313 13.36 -29.69 21.94
N ALA A 314 12.20 -29.38 22.53
CA ALA A 314 11.53 -28.07 22.60
C ALA A 314 11.38 -27.22 21.31
N GLY A 315 11.55 -27.80 20.12
CA GLY A 315 11.46 -27.08 18.85
C GLY A 315 12.76 -26.39 18.42
N TRP A 316 13.90 -26.66 19.08
CA TRP A 316 15.19 -26.10 18.69
C TRP A 316 15.86 -26.97 17.62
N HIS A 317 16.22 -26.35 16.50
CA HIS A 317 16.81 -27.03 15.36
C HIS A 317 18.15 -26.44 15.00
N LYS A 318 19.16 -27.30 14.79
CA LYS A 318 20.47 -26.86 14.35
C LYS A 318 20.37 -26.06 13.05
N VAL A 319 21.13 -24.98 12.98
CA VAL A 319 21.28 -24.20 11.75
C VAL A 319 22.05 -25.04 10.72
N LEU A 320 21.44 -25.25 9.55
CA LEU A 320 22.03 -26.00 8.44
C LEU A 320 22.86 -25.11 7.54
N ASN A 321 22.44 -23.86 7.33
CA ASN A 321 23.20 -22.88 6.57
C ASN A 321 22.94 -21.46 7.05
N ASN A 322 23.85 -20.58 6.66
CA ASN A 322 23.73 -19.14 6.74
C ASN A 322 24.46 -18.57 5.53
N GLU A 323 23.79 -18.61 4.38
CA GLU A 323 24.38 -18.27 3.09
C GLU A 323 24.03 -16.83 2.73
N GLN A 324 25.04 -16.02 2.43
CA GLN A 324 24.77 -14.71 1.82
C GLN A 324 24.13 -14.96 0.45
N THR A 325 22.94 -14.40 0.23
CA THR A 325 22.17 -14.61 -0.99
C THR A 325 21.78 -13.26 -1.60
N GLN A 326 21.82 -13.23 -2.93
CA GLN A 326 21.26 -12.17 -3.76
C GLN A 326 19.96 -12.69 -4.34
N ILE A 327 18.85 -12.00 -4.08
CA ILE A 327 17.57 -12.31 -4.72
C ILE A 327 17.60 -11.65 -6.11
N PRO A 328 17.42 -12.39 -7.22
CA PRO A 328 17.31 -11.79 -8.55
C PRO A 328 16.02 -10.96 -8.66
N ASP A 329 16.15 -9.70 -9.07
CA ASP A 329 15.06 -8.70 -9.12
C ASP A 329 14.03 -8.91 -10.27
N ASP A 330 14.10 -10.01 -11.02
CA ASP A 330 13.52 -10.05 -12.36
C ASP A 330 11.99 -10.23 -12.44
N TYR A 331 11.31 -10.71 -11.40
CA TYR A 331 9.83 -10.73 -11.35
C TYR A 331 9.28 -10.64 -9.93
N ILE A 332 9.74 -9.63 -9.19
CA ILE A 332 9.00 -9.15 -8.02
C ILE A 332 8.40 -7.82 -8.45
N TYR A 333 7.07 -7.78 -8.58
CA TYR A 333 6.39 -6.48 -8.49
C TYR A 333 6.74 -5.94 -7.12
N ASP A 334 7.60 -4.93 -7.11
CA ASP A 334 7.95 -4.25 -5.89
C ASP A 334 6.74 -3.43 -5.43
N ILE A 335 5.87 -4.07 -4.67
CA ILE A 335 4.84 -3.39 -3.84
C ILE A 335 5.48 -2.92 -2.51
N THR A 336 6.82 -2.97 -2.40
CA THR A 336 7.62 -2.64 -1.23
C THR A 336 8.62 -1.54 -1.56
N THR A 337 8.17 -0.29 -1.54
CA THR A 337 9.12 0.84 -1.60
C THR A 337 10.08 0.80 -0.40
N GLU A 338 11.26 1.42 -0.58
CA GLU A 338 12.41 1.52 0.36
C GLU A 338 12.09 1.96 1.82
N THR A 339 10.83 2.30 2.13
CA THR A 339 10.37 2.82 3.42
C THR A 339 9.44 1.89 4.22
N HIS A 340 9.15 0.66 3.77
CA HIS A 340 8.22 -0.26 4.47
C HIS A 340 6.78 0.28 4.71
N THR A 341 6.36 1.38 4.07
CA THR A 341 5.11 2.10 4.42
C THR A 341 3.91 1.72 3.56
N LEU A 342 3.54 0.45 3.50
CA LEU A 342 2.13 0.08 3.28
C LEU A 342 1.58 -0.77 4.42
N ILE A 343 2.48 -1.21 5.30
CA ILE A 343 2.18 -1.93 6.51
C ILE A 343 2.43 -0.99 7.69
N VAL A 344 1.37 -0.43 8.25
CA VAL A 344 1.46 0.36 9.49
C VAL A 344 0.99 -0.55 10.61
N ASN A 345 1.81 -0.71 11.64
CA ASN A 345 1.54 -1.60 12.78
C ASN A 345 1.21 -3.06 12.37
N GLY A 346 1.82 -3.56 11.29
CA GLY A 346 1.57 -4.94 10.81
C GLY A 346 0.32 -5.11 9.93
N MET A 347 -0.37 -4.01 9.58
CA MET A 347 -1.60 -4.04 8.77
C MET A 347 -1.43 -3.30 7.45
N TRP A 348 -2.06 -3.80 6.38
CA TRP A 348 -2.18 -3.07 5.12
C TRP A 348 -3.07 -1.84 5.28
N ASN A 349 -2.58 -0.67 4.83
CA ASN A 349 -3.28 0.60 4.97
C ASN A 349 -3.42 1.36 3.62
N HIS A 350 -4.41 2.24 3.58
CA HIS A 350 -4.53 3.28 2.57
C HIS A 350 -3.35 4.26 2.62
N ASN A 351 -3.18 5.09 1.58
CA ASN A 351 -2.08 6.06 1.54
C ASN A 351 -2.36 7.25 2.47
N CYS A 352 -3.18 8.20 2.02
CA CYS A 352 -3.39 9.46 2.72
C CYS A 352 -4.88 9.80 2.81
N VAL A 353 -5.20 10.73 3.71
CA VAL A 353 -6.57 11.17 3.98
C VAL A 353 -6.61 12.61 4.52
N GLY A 354 -7.45 13.44 3.92
CA GLY A 354 -7.89 14.71 4.48
C GLY A 354 -9.13 14.47 5.32
N TRP A 355 -9.01 14.60 6.63
CA TRP A 355 -10.10 14.44 7.58
C TRP A 355 -10.94 15.71 7.68
N ASP A 356 -12.17 15.55 8.16
CA ASP A 356 -13.06 16.66 8.43
C ASP A 356 -12.88 17.15 9.87
N LEU A 357 -12.45 18.40 10.04
CA LEU A 357 -12.34 18.99 11.37
C LEU A 357 -13.73 19.23 11.98
N GLN A 358 -14.78 19.47 11.19
CA GLN A 358 -16.15 19.61 11.71
C GLN A 358 -16.61 18.33 12.42
N ASP A 359 -16.25 17.16 11.92
CA ASP A 359 -16.58 15.87 12.56
C ASP A 359 -16.01 15.80 13.99
N ILE A 360 -14.77 16.26 14.19
CA ILE A 360 -14.13 16.31 15.50
C ILE A 360 -14.85 17.32 16.41
N LEU A 361 -15.25 18.48 15.87
CA LEU A 361 -15.96 19.51 16.63
C LEU A 361 -17.40 19.11 16.98
N LEU A 362 -18.04 18.25 16.17
CA LEU A 362 -19.41 17.77 16.39
C LEU A 362 -19.47 16.52 17.26
N LYS A 363 -18.55 15.57 17.05
CA LYS A 363 -18.59 14.24 17.68
C LYS A 363 -17.59 14.11 18.83
N GLY A 364 -16.52 14.90 18.83
CA GLY A 364 -15.34 14.67 19.67
C GLY A 364 -14.50 13.51 19.15
N PHE A 365 -13.36 13.22 19.80
CA PHE A 365 -12.55 12.06 19.46
C PHE A 365 -13.12 10.77 20.10
N CYS A 366 -13.81 9.95 19.30
CA CYS A 366 -14.52 8.74 19.73
C CYS A 366 -14.57 7.65 18.63
N GLY A 367 -15.34 6.57 18.85
CA GLY A 367 -15.75 5.63 17.80
C GLY A 367 -15.27 4.19 17.96
N VAL A 368 -14.45 3.90 18.98
CA VAL A 368 -13.83 2.58 19.17
C VAL A 368 -14.08 2.05 20.57
N SER A 369 -14.90 1.00 20.65
CA SER A 369 -15.28 0.37 21.92
C SER A 369 -14.06 -0.10 22.73
N GLY A 370 -14.08 0.22 24.03
CA GLY A 370 -13.01 -0.15 24.97
C GLY A 370 -11.76 0.73 24.88
N LYS A 371 -11.78 1.81 24.10
CA LYS A 371 -10.77 2.88 24.10
C LYS A 371 -11.31 4.12 24.80
N ILE A 372 -10.40 5.03 25.19
CA ILE A 372 -10.79 6.32 25.75
C ILE A 372 -11.45 7.15 24.66
N GLU A 373 -12.57 7.78 25.00
CA GLU A 373 -13.30 8.70 24.13
C GLU A 373 -13.42 10.07 24.79
N SER A 374 -13.51 11.10 23.97
CA SER A 374 -13.71 12.48 24.41
C SER A 374 -14.97 13.06 23.79
N LYS A 375 -15.70 13.86 24.58
CA LYS A 375 -16.81 14.66 24.08
C LYS A 375 -16.29 15.82 23.22
N PRO A 376 -17.13 16.41 22.35
CA PRO A 376 -16.80 17.63 21.63
C PRO A 376 -16.16 18.70 22.50
N ALA A 377 -15.12 19.34 21.98
CA ALA A 377 -14.38 20.37 22.69
C ALA A 377 -15.24 21.64 22.91
N LYS A 378 -15.17 22.20 24.13
CA LYS A 378 -15.83 23.47 24.49
C LYS A 378 -14.90 24.67 24.54
N HIS A 379 -13.59 24.43 24.53
CA HIS A 379 -12.56 25.45 24.71
C HIS A 379 -11.45 25.28 23.67
N PHE A 380 -10.82 26.38 23.26
CA PHE A 380 -9.82 26.44 22.20
C PHE A 380 -8.67 25.44 22.41
N GLY A 381 -8.02 25.47 23.58
CA GLY A 381 -6.92 24.56 23.89
C GLY A 381 -7.34 23.09 23.92
N THR A 382 -8.60 22.81 24.27
CA THR A 382 -9.14 21.43 24.22
C THR A 382 -9.35 20.97 22.79
N ALA A 383 -9.85 21.84 21.91
CA ALA A 383 -10.03 21.53 20.49
C ALA A 383 -8.67 21.22 19.82
N LEU A 384 -7.67 22.06 20.05
CA LEU A 384 -6.30 21.83 19.57
C LEU A 384 -5.71 20.50 20.05
N MET A 385 -5.86 20.17 21.33
CA MET A 385 -5.32 18.91 21.84
C MET A 385 -6.11 17.68 21.39
N GLN A 386 -7.41 17.81 21.12
CA GLN A 386 -8.18 16.75 20.47
C GLN A 386 -7.71 16.52 19.04
N ILE A 387 -7.38 17.57 18.28
CA ILE A 387 -6.78 17.46 16.94
C ILE A 387 -5.45 16.69 17.00
N VAL A 388 -4.57 17.01 17.95
CA VAL A 388 -3.32 16.27 18.16
C VAL A 388 -3.62 14.78 18.38
N ASN A 389 -4.47 14.45 19.37
CA ASN A 389 -4.81 13.06 19.69
C ASN A 389 -5.44 12.32 18.50
N TYR A 390 -6.29 13.01 17.75
CA TYR A 390 -6.95 12.51 16.55
C TYR A 390 -5.92 12.14 15.49
N LEU A 391 -5.10 13.10 15.02
CA LEU A 391 -4.12 12.86 13.98
C LEU A 391 -3.06 11.83 14.40
N TYR A 392 -2.62 11.87 15.67
CA TYR A 392 -1.66 10.89 16.20
C TYR A 392 -2.24 9.48 16.30
N THR A 393 -3.53 9.32 16.55
CA THR A 393 -4.16 8.00 16.62
C THR A 393 -4.42 7.46 15.22
N LEU A 394 -5.03 8.27 14.34
CA LEU A 394 -5.40 7.84 12.99
C LEU A 394 -4.18 7.63 12.08
N GLN A 395 -2.99 8.16 12.44
CA GLN A 395 -1.76 7.80 11.74
C GLN A 395 -1.45 6.29 11.80
N GLY A 396 -1.98 5.59 12.82
CA GLY A 396 -1.84 4.15 12.95
C GLY A 396 -2.61 3.37 11.88
N GLU A 397 -3.54 4.04 11.18
CA GLU A 397 -4.41 3.49 10.14
C GLU A 397 -4.15 4.10 8.75
N ALA A 398 -3.14 4.99 8.62
CA ALA A 398 -2.75 5.66 7.37
C ALA A 398 -1.25 5.54 7.11
N ALA A 399 -0.86 5.22 5.87
CA ALA A 399 0.56 5.06 5.52
C ALA A 399 1.30 6.38 5.25
N GLY A 400 0.58 7.38 4.76
CA GLY A 400 1.05 8.69 4.31
C GLY A 400 0.46 9.83 5.14
N ALA A 401 0.28 10.98 4.50
CA ALA A 401 -0.11 12.21 5.17
C ALA A 401 -1.57 12.21 5.64
N GLN A 402 -1.81 12.95 6.72
CA GLN A 402 -3.15 13.29 7.18
C GLN A 402 -3.33 14.80 7.17
N ALA A 403 -4.45 15.26 6.65
CA ALA A 403 -4.71 16.69 6.52
C ALA A 403 -5.99 17.13 7.25
N LEU A 404 -6.02 18.39 7.67
CA LEU A 404 -7.24 19.08 8.08
C LEU A 404 -7.41 20.36 7.25
N SER A 405 -8.63 20.56 6.77
CA SER A 405 -9.04 21.76 6.04
C SER A 405 -9.67 22.77 6.99
N ASN A 406 -9.73 24.04 6.56
CA ASN A 406 -10.46 25.10 7.25
C ASN A 406 -10.03 25.30 8.71
N PHE A 407 -8.73 25.15 8.99
CA PHE A 407 -8.22 25.07 10.35
C PHE A 407 -8.43 26.37 11.12
N ASP A 408 -8.11 27.52 10.50
CA ASP A 408 -8.34 28.84 11.07
C ASP A 408 -9.82 29.19 11.14
N THR A 409 -10.58 28.96 10.05
CA THR A 409 -12.02 29.24 10.00
C THR A 409 -12.80 28.48 11.09
N LEU A 410 -12.58 27.17 11.22
CA LEU A 410 -13.33 26.34 12.16
C LEU A 410 -12.96 26.56 13.62
N LEU A 411 -11.73 27.02 13.90
CA LEU A 411 -11.25 27.26 15.26
C LEU A 411 -11.40 28.72 15.74
N ALA A 412 -11.50 29.68 14.82
CA ALA A 412 -11.68 31.10 15.13
C ALA A 412 -12.80 31.40 16.15
N PRO A 413 -13.97 30.74 16.10
CA PRO A 413 -15.03 31.05 17.05
C PRO A 413 -14.72 30.73 18.51
N PHE A 414 -13.82 29.79 18.78
CA PHE A 414 -13.39 29.48 20.14
C PHE A 414 -12.67 30.65 20.81
N ILE A 415 -11.97 31.50 20.03
CA ILE A 415 -11.26 32.68 20.55
C ILE A 415 -12.25 33.64 21.19
N ARG A 416 -13.34 33.96 20.49
CA ARG A 416 -14.42 34.81 21.00
C ARG A 416 -15.21 34.14 22.11
N HIS A 417 -15.50 32.84 21.98
CA HIS A 417 -16.25 32.08 22.98
C HIS A 417 -15.56 32.06 24.34
N ASP A 418 -14.26 31.81 24.36
CA ASP A 418 -13.44 31.75 25.57
C ASP A 418 -12.98 33.15 26.03
N ASN A 419 -13.25 34.21 25.26
CA ASN A 419 -12.77 35.58 25.46
C ASN A 419 -11.25 35.62 25.67
N LEU A 420 -10.51 35.00 24.74
CA LEU A 420 -9.06 34.87 24.81
C LEU A 420 -8.36 36.12 24.31
N GLU A 421 -7.35 36.55 25.06
CA GLU A 421 -6.41 37.56 24.61
C GLU A 421 -5.31 36.93 23.72
N TYR A 422 -4.62 37.77 22.93
CA TYR A 422 -3.61 37.31 21.97
C TYR A 422 -2.56 36.37 22.57
N ASP A 423 -2.01 36.71 23.74
CA ASP A 423 -0.97 35.92 24.40
C ASP A 423 -1.47 34.52 24.83
N GLU A 424 -2.75 34.41 25.18
CA GLU A 424 -3.38 33.12 25.51
C GLU A 424 -3.55 32.27 24.26
N VAL A 425 -4.01 32.87 23.14
CA VAL A 425 -4.10 32.18 21.85
C VAL A 425 -2.73 31.68 21.41
N LYS A 426 -1.72 32.54 21.48
CA LYS A 426 -0.33 32.19 21.15
C LYS A 426 0.19 31.06 22.04
N GLN A 427 -0.11 31.08 23.33
CA GLN A 427 0.30 30.03 24.25
C GLN A 427 -0.35 28.67 23.95
N GLU A 428 -1.64 28.65 23.60
CA GLU A 428 -2.33 27.41 23.19
C GLU A 428 -1.83 26.91 21.82
N MET A 429 -1.62 27.81 20.86
CA MET A 429 -1.06 27.45 19.56
C MET A 429 0.37 26.91 19.66
N GLN A 430 1.17 27.45 20.58
CA GLN A 430 2.51 26.93 20.87
C GLN A 430 2.42 25.50 21.39
N LYS A 431 1.51 25.24 22.35
CA LYS A 431 1.28 23.87 22.84
C LYS A 431 0.90 22.93 21.71
N PHE A 432 0.01 23.34 20.81
CA PHE A 432 -0.36 22.56 19.63
C PHE A 432 0.86 22.23 18.74
N LEU A 433 1.61 23.24 18.29
CA LEU A 433 2.73 23.05 17.37
C LEU A 433 3.83 22.15 17.94
N TYR A 434 4.20 22.34 19.21
CA TYR A 434 5.19 21.48 19.86
C TYR A 434 4.71 20.04 19.94
N ASN A 435 3.44 19.82 20.30
CA ASN A 435 2.88 18.47 20.37
C ASN A 435 2.75 17.82 18.99
N MET A 436 2.50 18.58 17.93
CA MET A 436 2.46 18.05 16.56
C MET A 436 3.83 17.54 16.07
N ASN A 437 4.92 18.07 16.61
CA ASN A 437 6.28 17.70 16.21
C ASN A 437 6.95 16.65 17.11
N VAL A 438 6.25 16.05 18.08
CA VAL A 438 6.82 14.98 18.92
C VAL A 438 7.03 13.69 18.09
N PRO A 439 8.24 13.13 18.02
CA PRO A 439 8.52 11.97 17.18
C PRO A 439 8.03 10.65 17.82
N THR A 440 6.79 10.25 17.52
CA THR A 440 6.18 9.03 18.08
C THR A 440 6.02 7.88 17.08
N ARG A 441 6.29 8.11 15.78
CA ARG A 441 6.17 7.07 14.74
C ARG A 441 7.38 6.12 14.78
N VAL A 442 7.24 4.93 14.21
CA VAL A 442 8.35 4.00 13.96
C VAL A 442 9.48 4.74 13.24
N GLY A 443 10.71 4.61 13.74
CA GLY A 443 11.86 5.34 13.23
C GLY A 443 12.04 6.75 13.82
N PHE A 444 11.34 7.08 14.91
CA PHE A 444 11.41 8.39 15.59
C PHE A 444 11.09 9.56 14.66
N GLN A 445 10.03 9.40 13.85
CA GLN A 445 9.49 10.46 13.01
C GLN A 445 8.20 11.01 13.64
N SER A 446 7.93 12.28 13.40
CA SER A 446 6.65 12.90 13.75
C SER A 446 5.58 12.52 12.69
N PRO A 447 4.29 12.57 13.02
CA PRO A 447 3.24 12.25 12.07
C PRO A 447 3.25 13.22 10.89
N PHE A 448 3.19 12.69 9.67
CA PHE A 448 3.11 13.53 8.48
C PHE A 448 1.73 14.18 8.43
N THR A 449 1.68 15.48 8.71
CA THR A 449 0.42 16.21 8.84
C THR A 449 0.42 17.52 8.08
N ASN A 450 -0.75 17.90 7.57
CA ASN A 450 -0.97 19.13 6.82
C ASN A 450 -2.18 19.88 7.40
N ILE A 451 -2.12 21.20 7.39
CA ILE A 451 -3.28 22.05 7.69
C ILE A 451 -3.46 23.10 6.61
N THR A 452 -4.72 23.46 6.37
CA THR A 452 -5.09 24.51 5.43
C THR A 452 -5.59 25.72 6.19
N MET A 453 -5.05 26.88 5.84
CA MET A 453 -5.42 28.18 6.35
C MET A 453 -6.17 28.91 5.25
N ASP A 454 -7.42 29.27 5.52
CA ASP A 454 -8.29 29.89 4.53
C ASP A 454 -8.02 31.38 4.38
N LEU A 455 -7.58 32.07 5.46
CA LEU A 455 -7.43 33.53 5.59
C LEU A 455 -8.73 34.32 5.49
N THR A 456 -9.61 33.93 4.57
CA THR A 456 -10.96 34.46 4.42
C THR A 456 -11.95 33.30 4.53
N VAL A 457 -13.06 33.53 5.23
CA VAL A 457 -14.12 32.52 5.38
C VAL A 457 -14.61 32.09 3.98
N PRO A 458 -14.54 30.80 3.63
CA PRO A 458 -15.01 30.34 2.33
C PRO A 458 -16.52 30.58 2.15
N GLY A 459 -16.92 31.06 0.97
CA GLY A 459 -18.30 31.49 0.72
C GLY A 459 -19.36 30.40 0.94
N TYR A 460 -19.01 29.13 0.75
CA TYR A 460 -19.94 28.01 0.97
C TYR A 460 -20.30 27.77 2.44
N MET A 461 -19.46 28.23 3.38
CA MET A 461 -19.67 28.04 4.83
C MET A 461 -19.82 29.37 5.58
N ALA A 462 -19.83 30.49 4.86
CA ALA A 462 -20.02 31.83 5.43
C ALA A 462 -21.30 31.90 6.28
N ASP A 463 -22.40 31.34 5.76
CA ASP A 463 -23.71 31.30 6.41
C ASP A 463 -23.90 30.09 7.36
N ASP A 464 -22.91 29.20 7.46
CA ASP A 464 -23.03 28.02 8.33
C ASP A 464 -22.91 28.44 9.81
N PRO A 465 -23.75 27.86 10.69
CA PRO A 465 -23.68 28.13 12.11
C PRO A 465 -22.37 27.59 12.71
N VAL A 466 -21.79 28.38 13.61
CA VAL A 466 -20.59 28.01 14.35
C VAL A 466 -20.83 26.77 15.22
N ILE A 467 -19.80 25.94 15.36
CA ILE A 467 -19.83 24.72 16.18
C ILE A 467 -18.98 24.90 17.44
N ILE A 468 -19.60 24.82 18.62
CA ILE A 468 -18.90 24.80 19.92
C ILE A 468 -19.49 23.69 20.80
N GLY A 469 -18.66 22.83 21.38
CA GLY A 469 -19.13 21.80 22.30
C GLY A 469 -20.08 20.77 21.69
N GLY A 470 -20.06 20.61 20.36
CA GLY A 470 -20.95 19.73 19.61
C GLY A 470 -22.32 20.34 19.29
N GLU A 471 -22.52 21.62 19.60
CA GLU A 471 -23.77 22.34 19.39
C GLU A 471 -23.59 23.44 18.33
N LEU A 472 -24.64 23.66 17.53
CA LEU A 472 -24.72 24.77 16.57
C LEU A 472 -25.09 26.04 17.34
N MET A 473 -24.35 27.11 17.09
CA MET A 473 -24.52 28.41 17.73
C MET A 473 -25.37 29.35 16.86
N ASP A 474 -25.86 30.45 17.45
CA ASP A 474 -26.70 31.44 16.76
C ASP A 474 -25.91 32.38 15.81
N SER A 475 -24.58 32.30 15.82
CA SER A 475 -23.65 33.09 15.00
C SER A 475 -23.05 32.26 13.88
N ASN A 476 -22.71 32.91 12.77
CA ASN A 476 -22.20 32.24 11.57
C ASN A 476 -20.68 32.45 11.41
N TYR A 477 -20.03 31.60 10.62
CA TYR A 477 -18.56 31.69 10.42
C TYR A 477 -18.11 33.02 9.80
N GLU A 478 -18.92 33.67 8.96
CA GLU A 478 -18.59 34.97 8.34
C GLU A 478 -18.23 36.07 9.37
N ASP A 479 -18.73 35.97 10.60
CA ASP A 479 -18.53 36.97 11.64
C ASP A 479 -17.14 36.93 12.31
N TYR A 480 -16.26 36.00 11.94
CA TYR A 480 -15.06 35.62 12.73
C TYR A 480 -13.71 35.89 12.05
N THR A 481 -13.66 36.70 11.00
CA THR A 481 -12.40 37.03 10.29
C THR A 481 -11.32 37.61 11.21
N LYS A 482 -11.69 38.42 12.20
CA LYS A 482 -10.73 39.01 13.15
C LYS A 482 -10.05 37.94 14.01
N GLU A 483 -10.81 36.95 14.45
CA GLU A 483 -10.30 35.82 15.22
C GLU A 483 -9.44 34.88 14.34
N MET A 484 -9.76 34.74 13.05
CA MET A 484 -8.89 34.06 12.09
C MET A 484 -7.54 34.77 11.96
N ASP A 485 -7.51 36.10 11.87
CA ASP A 485 -6.25 36.87 11.83
C ASP A 485 -5.40 36.65 13.08
N ILE A 486 -6.02 36.59 14.27
CA ILE A 486 -5.34 36.30 15.53
C ILE A 486 -4.68 34.90 15.49
N ILE A 487 -5.41 33.89 15.01
CA ILE A 487 -4.89 32.51 14.86
C ILE A 487 -3.72 32.48 13.87
N ASN A 488 -3.88 33.08 12.69
CA ASN A 488 -2.88 33.10 11.63
C ASN A 488 -1.59 33.81 12.09
N ARG A 489 -1.73 34.98 12.73
CA ARG A 489 -0.62 35.72 13.32
C ARG A 489 0.12 34.89 14.36
N ALA A 490 -0.59 34.33 15.34
CA ALA A 490 0.00 33.53 16.40
C ALA A 490 0.74 32.31 15.84
N PHE A 491 0.11 31.60 14.90
CA PHE A 491 0.68 30.43 14.24
C PHE A 491 1.98 30.79 13.50
N ALA A 492 1.96 31.84 12.67
CA ALA A 492 3.11 32.26 11.89
C ALA A 492 4.28 32.76 12.77
N GLU A 493 4.01 33.51 13.84
CA GLU A 493 5.05 33.96 14.79
C GLU A 493 5.75 32.77 15.47
N ILE A 494 5.01 31.70 15.82
CA ILE A 494 5.61 30.50 16.45
C ILE A 494 6.41 29.70 15.41
N MET A 495 5.86 29.50 14.21
CA MET A 495 6.54 28.82 13.12
C MET A 495 7.85 29.54 12.71
N GLY A 496 7.84 30.88 12.67
CA GLY A 496 9.02 31.71 12.41
C GLY A 496 10.04 31.75 13.56
N GLY A 497 9.59 31.48 14.79
CA GLY A 497 10.46 31.34 15.97
C GLY A 497 11.27 30.05 15.99
N GLY A 498 10.66 28.93 15.56
CA GLY A 498 11.27 27.61 15.61
C GLY A 498 11.27 26.96 17.01
N ASP A 499 11.97 25.84 17.13
CA ASP A 499 12.16 25.11 18.39
C ASP A 499 13.12 25.83 19.35
N ALA A 500 13.45 25.19 20.48
CA ALA A 500 14.37 25.73 21.48
C ALA A 500 15.81 26.00 20.99
N LYS A 501 16.14 25.60 19.75
CA LYS A 501 17.41 25.79 19.05
C LYS A 501 17.23 26.50 17.71
N GLY A 502 16.06 27.11 17.48
CA GLY A 502 15.74 27.78 16.23
C GLY A 502 15.59 26.84 15.03
N ARG A 503 15.39 25.54 15.23
CA ARG A 503 15.03 24.62 14.13
C ARG A 503 13.61 24.88 13.66
N PRO A 504 13.31 24.77 12.36
CA PRO A 504 11.95 24.91 11.88
C PRO A 504 11.05 23.78 12.42
N PHE A 505 9.78 24.08 12.65
CA PHE A 505 8.76 23.04 12.78
C PHE A 505 8.46 22.45 11.41
N THR A 506 8.62 21.14 11.24
CA THR A 506 8.33 20.45 9.98
C THR A 506 6.83 20.23 9.79
N PHE A 507 6.09 20.00 10.88
CA PHE A 507 4.67 19.65 10.85
C PHE A 507 3.83 20.50 11.83
N PRO A 508 2.50 20.58 11.64
CA PRO A 508 1.84 20.29 10.38
C PRO A 508 2.35 21.26 9.31
N ILE A 509 2.41 20.81 8.06
CA ILE A 509 2.79 21.66 6.93
C ILE A 509 1.62 22.63 6.67
N PRO A 510 1.81 23.95 6.84
CA PRO A 510 0.76 24.91 6.58
C PRO A 510 0.64 25.20 5.08
N THR A 511 -0.60 25.31 4.61
CA THR A 511 -0.94 25.74 3.25
C THR A 511 -1.92 26.91 3.34
N TYR A 512 -1.57 28.05 2.75
CA TYR A 512 -2.39 29.26 2.76
C TYR A 512 -3.07 29.46 1.41
N ASN A 513 -4.38 29.68 1.45
CA ASN A 513 -5.19 29.93 0.27
C ASN A 513 -5.08 31.40 -0.13
N ILE A 514 -4.59 31.67 -1.35
CA ILE A 514 -4.51 33.03 -1.91
C ILE A 514 -5.67 33.23 -2.87
N THR A 515 -6.70 33.94 -2.41
CA THR A 515 -7.95 34.21 -3.14
C THR A 515 -7.95 35.60 -3.76
N LYS A 516 -8.94 35.89 -4.62
CA LYS A 516 -9.06 37.19 -5.32
C LYS A 516 -9.32 38.36 -4.38
N ASP A 517 -9.93 38.08 -3.24
CA ASP A 517 -10.30 39.00 -2.17
C ASP A 517 -9.28 39.01 -1.03
N PHE A 518 -8.12 38.35 -1.19
CA PHE A 518 -7.06 38.37 -0.19
C PHE A 518 -6.57 39.80 0.07
N ASP A 519 -6.61 40.21 1.35
CA ASP A 519 -6.13 41.52 1.78
C ASP A 519 -4.59 41.52 1.90
N TRP A 520 -3.95 41.93 0.82
CA TRP A 520 -2.50 42.09 0.80
C TRP A 520 -2.00 43.10 1.82
N ASP A 521 -2.78 44.07 2.27
CA ASP A 521 -2.33 45.15 3.15
C ASP A 521 -2.62 44.89 4.64
N ASN A 522 -3.10 43.69 4.99
CA ASN A 522 -3.33 43.29 6.38
C ASN A 522 -2.01 43.14 7.15
N GLU A 523 -1.68 44.12 7.99
CA GLU A 523 -0.48 44.13 8.84
C GLU A 523 -0.46 42.96 9.84
N GLY A 524 -1.62 42.42 10.23
CA GLY A 524 -1.73 41.26 11.12
C GLY A 524 -1.12 39.98 10.52
N LEU A 525 -0.99 39.93 9.20
CA LEU A 525 -0.42 38.80 8.45
C LEU A 525 1.08 38.98 8.17
N ASN A 526 1.72 40.06 8.61
CA ASN A 526 3.16 40.28 8.42
C ASN A 526 4.05 39.08 8.85
N PRO A 527 3.77 38.39 9.97
CA PRO A 527 4.54 37.22 10.37
C PRO A 527 4.53 36.06 9.36
N ILE A 528 3.52 35.95 8.49
CA ILE A 528 3.48 34.94 7.41
C ILE A 528 4.64 35.17 6.43
N TRP A 529 4.87 36.43 6.07
CA TRP A 529 5.95 36.80 5.15
C TRP A 529 7.32 36.64 5.80
N GLU A 530 7.43 36.97 7.09
CA GLU A 530 8.65 36.75 7.88
C GLU A 530 9.02 35.26 7.96
N MET A 531 8.07 34.38 8.27
CA MET A 531 8.34 32.93 8.30
C MET A 531 8.65 32.37 6.90
N THR A 532 8.05 32.94 5.84
CA THR A 532 8.31 32.55 4.45
C THR A 532 9.71 32.94 4.03
N ALA A 533 10.14 34.16 4.36
CA ALA A 533 11.50 34.62 4.11
C ALA A 533 12.54 33.78 4.84
N LYS A 534 12.30 33.48 6.12
CA LYS A 534 13.27 32.80 6.98
C LYS A 534 13.39 31.29 6.71
N TYR A 535 12.26 30.58 6.63
CA TYR A 535 12.25 29.12 6.56
C TYR A 535 11.64 28.57 5.26
N GLY A 536 11.04 29.43 4.42
CA GLY A 536 10.36 28.99 3.20
C GLY A 536 9.05 28.26 3.45
N ILE A 537 8.46 28.40 4.64
CA ILE A 537 7.09 27.98 4.96
C ILE A 537 6.20 29.21 4.90
N PRO A 538 4.99 29.15 4.35
CA PRO A 538 4.18 27.96 4.09
C PRO A 538 4.20 27.53 2.61
N TYR A 539 3.27 26.64 2.26
CA TYR A 539 2.78 26.51 0.89
C TYR A 539 1.77 27.61 0.59
N PHE A 540 1.73 28.05 -0.67
CA PHE A 540 0.67 28.90 -1.18
C PHE A 540 -0.16 28.15 -2.20
N SER A 541 -1.48 28.20 -2.04
CA SER A 541 -2.44 27.71 -3.02
C SER A 541 -3.03 28.88 -3.80
N ASN A 542 -2.87 28.88 -5.12
CA ASN A 542 -3.36 29.95 -5.97
C ASN A 542 -4.84 29.73 -6.33
N PHE A 543 -5.71 30.64 -5.93
CA PHE A 543 -7.13 30.69 -6.34
C PHE A 543 -7.48 31.95 -7.15
N ILE A 544 -6.49 32.78 -7.48
CA ILE A 544 -6.71 34.01 -8.27
C ILE A 544 -6.90 33.66 -9.73
N ASN A 545 -5.91 33.00 -10.33
CA ASN A 545 -5.91 32.67 -11.76
C ASN A 545 -5.98 31.18 -12.06
N SER A 546 -5.85 30.32 -11.05
CA SER A 546 -6.01 28.90 -11.28
C SER A 546 -7.46 28.57 -11.65
N ASP A 547 -7.64 27.42 -12.27
CA ASP A 547 -8.93 26.81 -12.53
C ASP A 547 -9.59 26.21 -11.26
N MET A 548 -9.03 26.46 -10.06
CA MET A 548 -9.59 26.06 -8.77
C MET A 548 -10.45 27.18 -8.17
N LYS A 549 -11.56 26.78 -7.53
CA LYS A 549 -12.29 27.66 -6.61
C LYS A 549 -12.03 27.22 -5.16
N PRO A 550 -12.06 28.15 -4.19
CA PRO A 550 -12.01 27.77 -2.78
C PRO A 550 -13.06 26.71 -2.40
N ASP A 551 -14.23 26.77 -3.04
CA ASP A 551 -15.32 25.81 -2.88
C ASP A 551 -14.98 24.39 -3.41
N ASP A 552 -14.05 24.27 -4.35
CA ASP A 552 -13.67 23.02 -5.03
C ASP A 552 -12.49 22.29 -4.32
N ALA A 553 -11.80 22.93 -3.36
CA ALA A 553 -10.50 22.51 -2.84
C ALA A 553 -10.51 21.95 -1.41
N ARG A 554 -11.41 21.01 -1.09
CA ARG A 554 -11.54 20.47 0.29
C ARG A 554 -10.67 19.24 0.60
N SER A 555 -9.67 18.94 -0.23
CA SER A 555 -8.99 17.64 -0.28
C SER A 555 -7.46 17.76 -0.36
N MET A 556 -6.80 17.67 0.79
CA MET A 556 -5.59 18.46 1.05
C MET A 556 -4.28 17.68 1.19
N CYS A 557 -4.18 16.46 0.64
CA CYS A 557 -2.86 15.84 0.46
C CYS A 557 -2.28 16.11 -0.93
N CYS A 558 -3.13 16.37 -1.92
CA CYS A 558 -2.80 16.43 -3.35
C CYS A 558 -4.03 16.99 -4.10
N ARG A 559 -3.90 18.13 -4.80
CA ARG A 559 -4.92 18.78 -5.67
C ARG A 559 -5.92 17.76 -6.24
N LEU A 560 -7.21 17.95 -6.03
CA LEU A 560 -8.25 17.17 -6.70
C LEU A 560 -8.93 18.04 -7.76
N ARG A 561 -8.88 17.59 -9.02
CA ARG A 561 -9.67 18.16 -10.12
C ARG A 561 -10.84 17.21 -10.40
N LEU A 562 -12.04 17.55 -9.91
CA LEU A 562 -13.28 16.85 -10.25
C LEU A 562 -13.98 17.59 -11.40
N ASP A 563 -14.28 16.91 -12.51
CA ASP A 563 -15.12 17.50 -13.55
C ASP A 563 -16.57 17.61 -13.04
N ASN A 564 -17.05 18.85 -12.93
CA ASN A 564 -18.41 19.21 -12.53
C ASN A 564 -19.52 18.58 -13.41
N ARG A 565 -19.21 18.01 -14.58
CA ARG A 565 -20.16 17.22 -15.38
C ARG A 565 -20.38 15.80 -14.83
N GLU A 566 -19.38 15.18 -14.22
CA GLU A 566 -19.49 13.83 -13.65
C GLU A 566 -20.28 13.83 -12.34
N LEU A 567 -20.12 14.88 -11.53
CA LEU A 567 -20.92 15.13 -10.33
C LEU A 567 -22.44 15.15 -10.63
N ARG A 568 -22.85 15.66 -11.80
CA ARG A 568 -24.28 15.70 -12.21
C ARG A 568 -24.84 14.33 -12.62
N LYS A 569 -24.01 13.39 -13.06
CA LYS A 569 -24.47 12.04 -13.44
C LYS A 569 -24.69 11.13 -12.24
N ARG A 570 -24.11 11.43 -11.07
CA ARG A 570 -24.18 10.60 -9.85
C ARG A 570 -25.22 11.04 -8.81
N GLY A 571 -26.26 11.77 -9.23
CA GLY A 571 -27.57 11.74 -8.55
C GLY A 571 -27.68 12.35 -7.14
N GLY A 572 -26.73 13.18 -6.70
CA GLY A 572 -26.84 13.97 -5.47
C GLY A 572 -26.68 15.46 -5.77
N GLY A 573 -27.62 16.29 -5.33
CA GLY A 573 -27.51 17.75 -5.47
C GLY A 573 -26.31 18.33 -4.71
N LEU A 574 -25.85 19.51 -5.13
CA LEU A 574 -25.04 20.49 -4.39
C LEU A 574 -23.72 20.10 -3.68
N PHE A 575 -23.18 18.90 -3.81
CA PHE A 575 -21.94 18.50 -3.09
C PHE A 575 -20.77 18.17 -4.04
N GLY A 576 -19.90 19.16 -4.26
CA GLY A 576 -18.54 18.97 -4.80
C GLY A 576 -17.54 18.76 -3.66
N ALA A 577 -16.47 17.98 -3.92
CA ALA A 577 -15.35 17.64 -3.02
C ALA A 577 -15.62 17.81 -1.52
N ASN A 578 -16.13 16.79 -0.82
CA ASN A 578 -16.24 16.81 0.64
C ASN A 578 -14.88 16.50 1.30
N PRO A 579 -14.64 16.97 2.54
CA PRO A 579 -13.67 16.36 3.46
C PRO A 579 -13.85 14.82 3.51
N LYS A 580 -12.86 14.09 4.05
CA LYS A 580 -12.80 12.61 4.05
C LYS A 580 -12.47 11.99 2.69
N THR A 581 -11.49 12.58 2.04
CA THR A 581 -10.95 12.15 0.75
C THR A 581 -9.43 12.10 0.81
N GLY A 582 -8.81 11.32 -0.07
CA GLY A 582 -7.38 11.11 -0.09
C GLY A 582 -7.00 10.13 -1.18
N SER A 583 -5.99 9.30 -0.94
CA SER A 583 -5.54 8.30 -1.90
C SER A 583 -5.54 6.91 -1.28
N ILE A 584 -6.09 5.93 -1.99
CA ILE A 584 -5.99 4.52 -1.59
C ILE A 584 -4.56 4.01 -1.76
N GLY A 585 -3.81 4.56 -2.73
CA GLY A 585 -2.47 4.16 -3.10
C GLY A 585 -1.97 4.95 -4.30
N VAL A 586 -0.64 5.03 -4.42
CA VAL A 586 0.05 5.69 -5.54
C VAL A 586 0.88 4.65 -6.27
N VAL A 587 0.73 4.57 -7.59
CA VAL A 587 1.63 3.81 -8.48
C VAL A 587 2.33 4.79 -9.42
N THR A 588 3.65 4.83 -9.39
CA THR A 588 4.43 5.79 -10.19
C THR A 588 5.01 5.14 -11.45
N ILE A 589 4.76 5.74 -12.61
CA ILE A 589 5.26 5.29 -13.90
C ILE A 589 6.67 5.85 -14.14
N ASN A 590 7.62 4.96 -14.40
CA ASN A 590 9.00 5.27 -14.76
C ASN A 590 9.09 5.64 -16.26
N LEU A 591 8.87 6.91 -16.59
CA LEU A 591 8.91 7.42 -17.96
C LEU A 591 10.30 7.30 -18.62
N PRO A 592 11.43 7.52 -17.93
CA PRO A 592 12.77 7.37 -18.52
C PRO A 592 12.98 6.03 -19.21
N ARG A 593 12.53 4.94 -18.58
CA ARG A 593 12.62 3.59 -19.16
C ARG A 593 11.77 3.45 -20.43
N ILE A 594 10.59 4.06 -20.46
CA ILE A 594 9.75 4.08 -21.68
C ILE A 594 10.47 4.83 -22.80
N GLY A 595 11.00 6.02 -22.50
CA GLY A 595 11.72 6.84 -23.46
C GLY A 595 12.96 6.16 -24.04
N TYR A 596 13.67 5.37 -23.22
CA TYR A 596 14.83 4.58 -23.66
C TYR A 596 14.45 3.39 -24.55
N LEU A 597 13.35 2.70 -24.24
CA LEU A 597 12.95 1.48 -24.96
C LEU A 597 12.17 1.75 -26.26
N ALA A 598 11.51 2.89 -26.37
CA ALA A 598 10.65 3.22 -27.51
C ALA A 598 11.45 3.70 -28.72
N GLN A 599 11.16 3.13 -29.91
CA GLN A 599 11.81 3.57 -31.16
C GLN A 599 11.04 4.67 -31.89
N ASN A 600 9.76 4.83 -31.57
CA ASN A 600 8.86 5.81 -32.19
C ASN A 600 7.70 6.12 -31.24
N GLU A 601 6.94 7.16 -31.57
CA GLU A 601 5.87 7.69 -30.72
C GLU A 601 4.77 6.66 -30.46
N LYS A 602 4.40 5.87 -31.46
CA LYS A 602 3.40 4.81 -31.30
C LYS A 602 3.85 3.77 -30.26
N GLU A 603 5.13 3.39 -30.28
CA GLU A 603 5.68 2.47 -29.29
C GLU A 603 5.77 3.10 -27.90
N PHE A 604 6.11 4.38 -27.81
CA PHE A 604 6.13 5.12 -26.54
C PHE A 604 4.76 5.07 -25.86
N PHE A 605 3.70 5.47 -26.56
CA PHE A 605 2.34 5.47 -26.03
C PHE A 605 1.81 4.06 -25.76
N SER A 606 2.12 3.08 -26.60
CA SER A 606 1.74 1.68 -26.36
C SER A 606 2.33 1.14 -25.06
N ARG A 607 3.62 1.41 -24.78
CA ARG A 607 4.29 1.00 -23.54
C ARG A 607 3.74 1.74 -22.32
N LEU A 608 3.43 3.02 -22.49
CA LEU A 608 2.78 3.83 -21.46
C LEU A 608 1.41 3.25 -21.11
N ASP A 609 0.58 2.92 -22.11
CA ASP A 609 -0.74 2.32 -21.91
C ASP A 609 -0.67 0.99 -21.16
N GLU A 610 0.24 0.10 -21.55
CA GLU A 610 0.44 -1.19 -20.86
C GLU A 610 0.76 -1.00 -19.36
N LEU A 611 1.60 -0.01 -19.03
CA LEU A 611 1.97 0.29 -17.64
C LEU A 611 0.85 1.01 -16.88
N LEU A 612 0.11 1.90 -17.53
CA LEU A 612 -1.05 2.56 -16.95
C LEU A 612 -2.16 1.54 -16.64
N ASP A 613 -2.42 0.59 -17.54
CA ASP A 613 -3.42 -0.46 -17.34
C ASP A 613 -3.00 -1.36 -16.16
N LEU A 614 -1.71 -1.71 -16.05
CA LEU A 614 -1.20 -2.46 -14.91
C LEU A 614 -1.31 -1.68 -13.59
N ALA A 615 -1.03 -0.38 -13.61
CA ALA A 615 -1.20 0.49 -12.44
C ALA A 615 -2.66 0.53 -11.98
N LYS A 616 -3.61 0.60 -12.92
CA LYS A 616 -5.05 0.50 -12.64
C LYS A 616 -5.40 -0.78 -11.90
N GLU A 617 -5.01 -1.94 -12.43
CA GLU A 617 -5.29 -3.25 -11.82
C GLU A 617 -4.71 -3.36 -10.40
N SER A 618 -3.49 -2.89 -10.20
CA SER A 618 -2.84 -2.85 -8.88
C SER A 618 -3.64 -2.02 -7.86
N LEU A 619 -4.14 -0.85 -8.27
CA LEU A 619 -4.93 0.04 -7.42
C LEU A 619 -6.33 -0.52 -7.11
N ILE A 620 -6.96 -1.23 -8.04
CA ILE A 620 -8.24 -1.94 -7.82
C ILE A 620 -8.04 -3.00 -6.74
N ILE A 621 -7.05 -3.87 -6.90
CA ILE A 621 -6.73 -4.93 -5.93
C ILE A 621 -6.50 -4.31 -4.55
N LYS A 622 -5.71 -3.23 -4.48
CA LYS A 622 -5.45 -2.56 -3.21
C LYS A 622 -6.73 -2.04 -2.56
N ARG A 623 -7.60 -1.39 -3.32
CA ARG A 623 -8.87 -0.86 -2.82
C ARG A 623 -9.75 -1.96 -2.24
N GLU A 624 -9.90 -3.08 -2.95
CA GLU A 624 -10.67 -4.23 -2.48
C GLU A 624 -10.11 -4.79 -1.16
N VAL A 625 -8.79 -4.92 -1.07
CA VAL A 625 -8.12 -5.37 0.16
C VAL A 625 -8.42 -4.42 1.32
N ILE A 626 -8.19 -3.11 1.15
CA ILE A 626 -8.40 -2.13 2.22
C ILE A 626 -9.88 -2.07 2.65
N GLU A 627 -10.82 -2.07 1.71
CA GLU A 627 -12.26 -2.08 2.01
C GLU A 627 -12.67 -3.32 2.82
N ASN A 628 -12.11 -4.49 2.48
CA ASN A 628 -12.36 -5.73 3.22
C ASN A 628 -11.77 -5.70 4.64
N LEU A 629 -10.56 -5.16 4.80
CA LEU A 629 -9.91 -5.03 6.11
C LEU A 629 -10.68 -4.03 7.00
N THR A 630 -11.11 -2.90 6.45
CA THR A 630 -11.95 -1.93 7.17
C THR A 630 -13.28 -2.53 7.58
N THR A 631 -13.94 -3.26 6.67
CA THR A 631 -15.20 -3.99 6.97
C THR A 631 -15.00 -5.01 8.09
N SER A 632 -13.86 -5.71 8.09
CA SER A 632 -13.46 -6.70 9.11
C SER A 632 -13.03 -6.07 10.44
N GLY A 633 -13.03 -4.73 10.56
CA GLY A 633 -12.74 -4.02 11.80
C GLY A 633 -11.26 -3.75 12.06
N LEU A 634 -10.40 -3.85 11.04
CA LEU A 634 -8.97 -3.56 11.18
C LEU A 634 -8.65 -2.06 11.11
N HIS A 635 -9.53 -1.22 10.55
CA HIS A 635 -9.40 0.24 10.58
C HIS A 635 -10.52 0.87 11.41
N PRO A 636 -10.57 0.62 12.73
CA PRO A 636 -11.74 0.94 13.55
C PRO A 636 -12.04 2.45 13.65
N TYR A 637 -11.03 3.32 13.71
CA TYR A 637 -11.28 4.77 13.73
C TYR A 637 -11.71 5.28 12.35
N SER A 638 -11.00 4.89 11.29
CA SER A 638 -11.34 5.27 9.92
C SER A 638 -12.74 4.80 9.55
N LYS A 639 -13.11 3.57 9.95
CA LYS A 639 -14.47 3.04 9.79
C LYS A 639 -15.53 3.95 10.42
N PHE A 640 -15.27 4.47 11.62
CA PHE A 640 -16.19 5.36 12.32
C PHE A 640 -16.31 6.73 11.64
N TYR A 641 -15.20 7.36 11.27
CA TYR A 641 -15.23 8.69 10.64
C TYR A 641 -15.62 8.66 9.16
N LEU A 642 -15.63 7.48 8.51
CA LEU A 642 -16.10 7.26 7.13
C LEU A 642 -17.48 6.61 7.06
N ASP A 643 -18.22 6.51 8.16
CA ASP A 643 -19.51 5.80 8.20
C ASP A 643 -20.56 6.48 7.31
N ASP A 644 -20.59 7.81 7.26
CA ASP A 644 -21.45 8.59 6.35
C ASP A 644 -21.13 8.33 4.87
N VAL A 645 -19.85 8.14 4.53
CA VAL A 645 -19.43 7.73 3.18
C VAL A 645 -19.93 6.33 2.87
N LYS A 646 -19.84 5.41 3.84
CA LYS A 646 -20.34 4.03 3.72
C LYS A 646 -21.85 3.98 3.55
N GLU A 647 -22.60 4.76 4.33
CA GLU A 647 -24.06 4.87 4.24
C GLU A 647 -24.49 5.40 2.86
N THR A 648 -23.78 6.40 2.34
CA THR A 648 -24.12 7.05 1.07
C THR A 648 -23.75 6.21 -0.15
N HIS A 649 -22.57 5.59 -0.14
CA HIS A 649 -21.99 4.95 -1.32
C HIS A 649 -21.84 3.42 -1.23
N GLY A 650 -22.14 2.83 -0.07
CA GLY A 650 -21.94 1.40 0.17
C GLY A 650 -20.47 0.98 0.33
N GLN A 651 -19.52 1.91 0.32
CA GLN A 651 -18.07 1.67 0.52
C GLN A 651 -17.44 2.77 1.38
N TYR A 652 -16.51 2.44 2.28
CA TYR A 652 -15.85 3.42 3.17
C TYR A 652 -14.89 4.31 2.39
N TRP A 653 -14.11 3.72 1.49
CA TRP A 653 -13.04 4.42 0.78
C TRP A 653 -13.48 4.96 -0.57
N LYS A 654 -14.79 5.08 -0.83
CA LYS A 654 -15.30 5.51 -2.15
C LYS A 654 -14.75 6.88 -2.56
N ASN A 655 -14.60 7.77 -1.59
CA ASN A 655 -14.10 9.13 -1.80
C ASN A 655 -12.57 9.19 -1.97
N HIS A 656 -11.84 8.08 -1.83
CA HIS A 656 -10.39 8.07 -2.02
C HIS A 656 -10.02 7.76 -3.47
N PHE A 657 -9.00 8.44 -3.98
CA PHE A 657 -8.49 8.32 -5.34
C PHE A 657 -7.57 7.11 -5.49
N SER A 658 -7.62 6.52 -6.68
CA SER A 658 -6.61 5.61 -7.21
C SER A 658 -5.57 6.45 -7.95
N THR A 659 -4.41 6.67 -7.34
CA THR A 659 -3.47 7.68 -7.83
C THR A 659 -2.39 7.06 -8.70
N ILE A 660 -2.22 7.62 -9.90
CA ILE A 660 -1.14 7.26 -10.81
C ILE A 660 -0.22 8.47 -10.94
N GLY A 661 1.03 8.26 -10.55
CA GLY A 661 2.06 9.29 -10.60
C GLY A 661 3.04 9.07 -11.72
N ILE A 662 3.87 10.08 -12.01
CA ILE A 662 4.97 9.96 -12.98
C ILE A 662 6.29 10.47 -12.41
N ILE A 663 7.39 9.99 -13.01
CA ILE A 663 8.74 10.45 -12.71
C ILE A 663 9.57 10.53 -13.99
N GLY A 664 10.48 11.51 -14.05
CA GLY A 664 11.55 11.56 -15.06
C GLY A 664 11.10 11.94 -16.47
N MET A 665 10.10 12.80 -16.64
CA MET A 665 9.66 13.24 -17.99
C MET A 665 10.81 13.83 -18.80
N ASN A 666 11.62 14.73 -18.22
CA ASN A 666 12.78 15.29 -18.91
C ASN A 666 13.76 14.18 -19.36
N ASP A 667 14.07 13.23 -18.48
CA ASP A 667 14.97 12.13 -18.78
C ASP A 667 14.39 11.17 -19.83
N ALA A 668 13.06 11.00 -19.88
CA ALA A 668 12.38 10.27 -20.94
C ALA A 668 12.58 10.95 -22.31
N LEU A 669 12.43 12.28 -22.38
CA LEU A 669 12.67 13.06 -23.60
C LEU A 669 14.13 12.99 -24.04
N LEU A 670 15.08 13.02 -23.10
CA LEU A 670 16.51 12.89 -23.39
C LEU A 670 16.83 11.55 -24.07
N ASN A 671 16.19 10.47 -23.63
CA ASN A 671 16.38 9.14 -24.22
C ASN A 671 15.62 8.97 -25.55
N PHE A 672 14.38 9.46 -25.61
CA PHE A 672 13.48 9.21 -26.75
C PHE A 672 13.79 10.08 -27.97
N MET A 673 14.06 11.37 -27.73
CA MET A 673 14.21 12.36 -28.81
C MET A 673 15.45 13.26 -28.65
N ASN A 674 16.28 13.03 -27.63
CA ASN A 674 17.47 13.84 -27.35
C ASN A 674 17.14 15.34 -27.18
N LYS A 675 16.05 15.62 -26.46
CA LYS A 675 15.58 16.97 -26.13
C LYS A 675 15.35 17.10 -24.63
N SER A 676 15.46 18.31 -24.11
CA SER A 676 15.03 18.64 -22.76
C SER A 676 13.56 19.04 -22.76
N ILE A 677 12.89 18.91 -21.61
CA ILE A 677 11.53 19.42 -21.42
C ILE A 677 11.42 20.95 -21.59
N GLY A 678 12.54 21.67 -21.46
CA GLY A 678 12.59 23.11 -21.73
C GLY A 678 12.74 23.50 -23.20
N ASP A 679 12.99 22.54 -24.10
CA ASP A 679 12.97 22.79 -25.55
C ASP A 679 11.51 22.84 -26.05
N PRO A 680 11.15 23.69 -27.03
CA PRO A 680 9.78 23.78 -27.52
C PRO A 680 9.17 22.43 -27.97
N GLU A 681 9.97 21.61 -28.67
CA GLU A 681 9.58 20.26 -29.12
C GLU A 681 9.39 19.30 -27.93
N GLY A 682 10.30 19.35 -26.94
CA GLY A 682 10.24 18.51 -25.75
C GLY A 682 9.06 18.87 -24.85
N LYS A 683 8.80 20.17 -24.63
CA LYS A 683 7.62 20.67 -23.91
C LYS A 683 6.33 20.19 -24.57
N THR A 684 6.21 20.36 -25.89
CA THR A 684 5.02 19.93 -26.64
C THR A 684 4.78 18.43 -26.48
N PHE A 685 5.83 17.61 -26.59
CA PHE A 685 5.69 16.16 -26.40
C PHE A 685 5.31 15.79 -24.96
N ALA A 686 5.92 16.43 -23.95
CA ALA A 686 5.56 16.22 -22.55
C ALA A 686 4.09 16.58 -22.28
N GLU A 687 3.59 17.69 -22.85
CA GLU A 687 2.19 18.08 -22.74
C GLU A 687 1.25 17.03 -23.35
N ASN A 688 1.61 16.47 -24.52
CA ASN A 688 0.85 15.38 -25.14
C ASN A 688 0.83 14.12 -24.28
N VAL A 689 1.96 13.74 -23.68
CA VAL A 689 2.02 12.60 -22.75
C VAL A 689 1.14 12.83 -21.53
N MET A 690 1.19 14.03 -20.95
CA MET A 690 0.35 14.39 -19.81
C MET A 690 -1.15 14.38 -20.14
N ASP A 691 -1.54 14.90 -21.30
CA ASP A 691 -2.92 14.86 -21.77
C ASP A 691 -3.39 13.42 -22.00
N HIS A 692 -2.56 12.57 -22.61
CA HIS A 692 -2.87 11.16 -22.83
C HIS A 692 -3.09 10.41 -21.51
N ILE A 693 -2.23 10.63 -20.50
CA ILE A 693 -2.41 10.01 -19.17
C ILE A 693 -3.70 10.50 -18.53
N ARG A 694 -4.04 11.79 -18.65
CA ARG A 694 -5.29 12.34 -18.13
C ARG A 694 -6.51 11.72 -18.80
N ASP A 695 -6.48 11.53 -20.11
CA ASP A 695 -7.57 10.90 -20.85
C ASP A 695 -7.75 9.43 -20.40
N LYS A 696 -6.64 8.72 -20.14
CA LYS A 696 -6.67 7.38 -19.53
C LYS A 696 -7.26 7.40 -18.12
N MET A 697 -6.96 8.41 -17.29
CA MET A 697 -7.59 8.53 -15.96
C MET A 697 -9.11 8.64 -16.08
N ILE A 698 -9.60 9.49 -16.99
CA ILE A 698 -11.05 9.65 -17.25
C ILE A 698 -11.65 8.31 -17.66
N GLN A 699 -11.02 7.61 -18.62
CA GLN A 699 -11.46 6.29 -19.06
C GLN A 699 -11.56 5.29 -17.89
N TYR A 700 -10.57 5.25 -17.01
CA TYR A 700 -10.59 4.35 -15.86
C TYR A 700 -11.70 4.68 -14.86
N GLN A 701 -12.02 5.96 -14.67
CA GLN A 701 -13.14 6.36 -13.84
C GLN A 701 -14.48 5.89 -14.42
N GLU A 702 -14.65 6.02 -15.73
CA GLU A 702 -15.86 5.54 -16.42
C GLU A 702 -15.98 4.01 -16.36
N GLU A 703 -14.88 3.29 -16.52
CA GLU A 703 -14.82 1.82 -16.51
C GLU A 703 -15.12 1.22 -15.12
N THR A 704 -14.46 1.75 -14.09
CA THR A 704 -14.45 1.15 -12.75
C THR A 704 -15.47 1.78 -11.81
N GLY A 705 -15.89 3.02 -12.09
CA GLY A 705 -16.71 3.82 -11.20
C GLY A 705 -15.95 4.41 -9.99
N ASP A 706 -14.64 4.17 -9.86
CA ASP A 706 -13.79 4.78 -8.84
C ASP A 706 -13.11 6.05 -9.36
N MET A 707 -12.58 6.88 -8.45
CA MET A 707 -11.89 8.12 -8.83
C MET A 707 -10.41 7.84 -9.10
N TYR A 708 -9.86 8.47 -10.14
CA TYR A 708 -8.46 8.36 -10.55
C TYR A 708 -7.86 9.74 -10.76
N ASN A 709 -6.62 9.93 -10.35
CA ASN A 709 -5.91 11.18 -10.56
C ASN A 709 -4.46 10.99 -10.99
N LEU A 710 -3.94 12.00 -11.68
CA LEU A 710 -2.56 12.10 -12.12
C LEU A 710 -1.77 12.98 -11.15
N GLU A 711 -0.76 12.42 -10.48
CA GLU A 711 0.04 13.11 -9.46
C GLU A 711 1.49 13.36 -9.92
N ALA A 712 2.03 14.53 -9.54
CA ALA A 712 3.46 14.78 -9.57
C ALA A 712 4.09 14.13 -8.34
N THR A 713 4.39 12.82 -8.42
CA THR A 713 4.94 12.06 -7.29
C THR A 713 6.13 12.80 -6.66
N PRO A 714 6.13 13.05 -5.34
CA PRO A 714 7.28 13.68 -4.67
C PRO A 714 8.57 12.85 -4.82
N ALA A 715 8.42 11.53 -4.90
CA ALA A 715 9.45 10.57 -5.29
C ALA A 715 10.78 10.63 -4.51
N GLU A 716 10.75 10.98 -3.22
CA GLU A 716 11.96 11.17 -2.40
C GLU A 716 12.97 10.01 -2.55
N GLY A 717 12.54 8.77 -2.36
CA GLY A 717 13.36 7.58 -2.63
C GLY A 717 13.32 7.10 -4.08
N ALA A 718 12.14 7.16 -4.73
CA ALA A 718 11.95 6.60 -6.07
C ALA A 718 12.84 7.28 -7.14
N THR A 719 13.11 8.57 -7.01
CA THR A 719 14.03 9.35 -7.85
C THR A 719 15.42 8.71 -7.94
N TYR A 720 15.98 8.28 -6.80
CA TYR A 720 17.31 7.67 -6.73
C TYR A 720 17.25 6.18 -7.08
N ARG A 721 16.30 5.46 -6.48
CA ARG A 721 16.17 4.01 -6.62
C ARG A 721 15.98 3.58 -8.07
N LEU A 722 15.02 4.19 -8.76
CA LEU A 722 14.69 3.83 -10.14
C LEU A 722 15.87 4.15 -11.06
N ALA A 723 16.50 5.30 -10.88
CA ALA A 723 17.66 5.69 -11.67
C ALA A 723 18.84 4.72 -11.50
N ARG A 724 19.14 4.31 -10.26
CA ARG A 724 20.19 3.33 -9.97
C ARG A 724 19.92 1.97 -10.65
N ILE A 725 18.70 1.45 -10.52
CA ILE A 725 18.30 0.15 -11.11
C ILE A 725 18.37 0.22 -12.63
N ASP A 726 17.88 1.32 -13.23
CA ASP A 726 17.95 1.50 -14.68
C ASP A 726 19.37 1.65 -15.18
N LYS A 727 20.24 2.35 -14.45
CA LYS A 727 21.65 2.48 -14.83
C LYS A 727 22.38 1.14 -14.80
N GLU A 728 22.06 0.29 -13.83
CA GLU A 728 22.62 -1.06 -13.73
C GLU A 728 22.15 -1.96 -14.88
N ARG A 729 20.85 -1.91 -15.22
CA ARG A 729 20.26 -2.74 -16.27
C ARG A 729 20.55 -2.23 -17.69
N TYR A 730 20.57 -0.92 -17.88
CA TYR A 730 20.77 -0.23 -19.15
C TYR A 730 21.91 0.79 -18.98
N PRO A 731 23.19 0.37 -19.05
CA PRO A 731 24.32 1.25 -18.74
C PRO A 731 24.41 2.53 -19.58
N ASP A 732 23.85 2.52 -20.79
CA ASP A 732 23.79 3.65 -21.71
C ASP A 732 22.51 4.49 -21.60
N ILE A 733 21.59 4.16 -20.69
CA ILE A 733 20.45 5.03 -20.39
C ILE A 733 20.95 6.40 -19.91
N ARG A 734 20.31 7.43 -20.45
CA ARG A 734 20.71 8.82 -20.24
C ARG A 734 19.88 9.43 -19.12
N MET A 735 20.55 10.20 -18.28
CA MET A 735 19.96 10.97 -17.18
C MET A 735 20.57 12.36 -17.21
N TYR A 736 19.78 13.38 -16.94
CA TYR A 736 20.22 14.77 -17.03
C TYR A 736 21.52 15.01 -16.24
N ASN A 737 21.57 14.57 -14.97
CA ASN A 737 22.72 14.82 -14.12
C ASN A 737 23.98 14.08 -14.64
N GLN A 738 23.82 12.88 -15.18
CA GLN A 738 24.93 12.09 -15.74
C GLN A 738 25.48 12.70 -17.04
N GLU A 739 24.63 13.29 -17.87
CA GLU A 739 25.07 13.95 -19.11
C GLU A 739 25.96 15.16 -18.81
N PHE A 740 25.67 15.92 -17.74
CA PHE A 740 26.47 17.07 -17.32
C PHE A 740 27.88 16.68 -16.86
N TYR A 741 28.02 15.57 -16.14
CA TYR A 741 29.32 15.09 -15.63
C TYR A 741 30.10 14.21 -16.61
N ARG A 742 29.55 13.92 -17.79
CA ARG A 742 30.16 13.04 -18.78
C ARG A 742 31.50 13.59 -19.26
N GLY A 743 32.58 12.83 -19.04
CA GLY A 743 33.94 13.22 -19.45
C GLY A 743 34.67 14.14 -18.46
N THR A 744 34.10 14.39 -17.28
CA THR A 744 34.80 15.06 -16.18
C THR A 744 35.72 14.09 -15.42
N THR A 745 36.73 14.60 -14.72
CA THR A 745 37.63 13.79 -13.86
C THR A 745 37.01 13.41 -12.51
N ARG A 746 35.78 13.88 -12.24
CA ARG A 746 35.01 13.45 -11.07
C ARG A 746 34.55 12.01 -11.32
N GLY A 747 34.71 11.13 -10.33
CA GLY A 747 34.37 9.70 -10.44
C GLY A 747 32.89 9.44 -10.71
N GLU A 748 32.44 8.18 -10.53
CA GLU A 748 31.02 7.84 -10.68
C GLU A 748 30.13 8.71 -9.77
N ILE A 749 29.23 9.47 -10.40
CA ILE A 749 28.28 10.35 -9.73
C ILE A 749 26.98 9.58 -9.49
N GLU A 750 26.37 9.76 -8.32
CA GLU A 750 25.09 9.13 -7.98
C GLU A 750 23.98 9.55 -8.98
N PRO A 751 23.31 8.61 -9.67
CA PRO A 751 22.28 8.91 -10.66
C PRO A 751 20.95 9.26 -9.98
N TYR A 752 20.19 10.19 -10.56
CA TYR A 752 18.83 10.45 -10.13
C TYR A 752 17.96 10.94 -11.30
N TYR A 753 16.66 10.67 -11.23
CA TYR A 753 15.69 11.20 -12.20
C TYR A 753 15.14 12.57 -11.83
N THR A 754 14.88 13.40 -12.83
CA THR A 754 14.17 14.66 -12.67
C THR A 754 12.76 14.38 -12.11
N ASN A 755 12.33 15.15 -11.12
CA ASN A 755 11.05 14.87 -10.45
C ASN A 755 9.87 15.07 -11.41
N SER A 756 8.98 14.10 -11.53
CA SER A 756 7.75 14.17 -12.34
C SER A 756 7.95 14.80 -13.72
N SER A 757 7.32 15.95 -13.98
CA SER A 757 7.51 16.78 -15.18
C SER A 757 8.19 18.13 -14.91
N GLN A 758 8.96 18.20 -13.82
CA GLN A 758 9.71 19.41 -13.46
C GLN A 758 10.82 19.69 -14.47
N LEU A 759 11.30 20.93 -14.47
CA LEU A 759 12.58 21.25 -15.10
C LEU A 759 13.71 20.53 -14.38
N PRO A 760 14.80 20.17 -15.08
CA PRO A 760 16.03 19.76 -14.43
C PRO A 760 16.51 20.84 -13.45
N VAL A 761 17.03 20.44 -12.30
CA VAL A 761 17.39 21.36 -11.22
C VAL A 761 18.49 22.37 -11.57
N GLY A 762 19.29 22.09 -12.60
CA GLY A 762 20.31 23.00 -13.14
C GLY A 762 19.88 23.78 -14.39
N PHE A 763 18.60 23.78 -14.76
CA PHE A 763 18.17 24.27 -16.08
C PHE A 763 18.24 25.80 -16.26
N THR A 764 17.82 26.57 -15.26
CA THR A 764 17.81 28.04 -15.32
C THR A 764 17.86 28.65 -13.92
N THR A 765 18.43 29.85 -13.82
CA THR A 765 18.44 30.71 -12.61
C THR A 765 17.37 31.80 -12.66
N ASP A 766 16.56 31.85 -13.74
CA ASP A 766 15.45 32.80 -13.89
C ASP A 766 14.13 32.14 -13.48
N VAL A 767 13.52 32.65 -12.40
CA VAL A 767 12.28 32.12 -11.84
C VAL A 767 11.09 32.30 -12.78
N PHE A 768 11.02 33.41 -13.54
CA PHE A 768 9.92 33.64 -14.47
C PHE A 768 10.03 32.76 -15.68
N LYS A 769 11.25 32.53 -16.20
CA LYS A 769 11.47 31.52 -17.23
C LYS A 769 11.06 30.13 -16.76
N ALA A 770 11.35 29.77 -15.51
CA ALA A 770 10.93 28.50 -14.95
C ALA A 770 9.40 28.40 -14.84
N LEU A 771 8.74 29.46 -14.35
CA LEU A 771 7.29 29.56 -14.28
C LEU A 771 6.64 29.45 -15.67
N ASP A 772 7.10 30.22 -16.66
CA ASP A 772 6.58 30.21 -18.04
C ASP A 772 6.66 28.82 -18.69
N LEU A 773 7.73 28.07 -18.41
CA LEU A 773 7.91 26.72 -18.93
C LEU A 773 7.09 25.66 -18.19
N GLN A 774 6.79 25.88 -16.91
CA GLN A 774 6.14 24.89 -16.06
C GLN A 774 4.63 25.10 -15.94
N ASP A 775 4.12 26.32 -16.04
CA ASP A 775 2.73 26.67 -15.71
C ASP A 775 1.71 25.72 -16.37
N SER A 776 1.78 25.57 -17.69
CA SER A 776 0.87 24.69 -18.45
C SER A 776 1.05 23.19 -18.19
N LEU A 777 2.22 22.75 -17.72
CA LEU A 777 2.44 21.36 -17.32
C LEU A 777 1.86 21.12 -15.91
N GLN A 778 2.05 22.07 -15.01
CA GLN A 778 1.56 21.99 -13.63
C GLN A 778 0.01 21.98 -13.58
N THR A 779 -0.67 22.66 -14.50
CA THR A 779 -2.14 22.63 -14.59
C THR A 779 -2.72 21.32 -15.17
N LYS A 780 -1.89 20.46 -15.77
CA LYS A 780 -2.33 19.15 -16.29
C LYS A 780 -2.48 18.08 -15.21
N TYR A 781 -1.80 18.22 -14.07
CA TYR A 781 -2.00 17.33 -12.93
C TYR A 781 -3.41 17.50 -12.36
N THR A 782 -4.13 16.38 -12.24
CA THR A 782 -5.46 16.31 -11.61
C THR A 782 -5.38 15.86 -10.15
N GLY A 783 -4.20 15.36 -9.76
CA GLY A 783 -3.69 15.06 -8.44
C GLY A 783 -2.70 16.15 -7.97
N GLY A 784 -1.95 15.86 -6.91
CA GLY A 784 -1.05 16.83 -6.29
C GLY A 784 0.11 17.24 -7.19
N THR A 785 0.43 18.53 -7.15
CA THR A 785 1.64 19.08 -7.74
C THR A 785 2.06 20.35 -7.01
N VAL A 786 3.33 20.71 -7.12
CA VAL A 786 3.90 21.93 -6.56
C VAL A 786 5.13 22.34 -7.36
N LEU A 787 5.31 23.65 -7.55
CA LEU A 787 6.56 24.23 -8.04
C LEU A 787 7.36 24.85 -6.88
N HIS A 788 8.60 24.40 -6.71
CA HIS A 788 9.49 24.93 -5.67
C HIS A 788 10.42 26.01 -6.24
N MET A 789 10.32 27.22 -5.70
CA MET A 789 11.23 28.32 -6.01
C MET A 789 12.41 28.32 -5.03
N PHE A 790 13.51 27.65 -5.39
CA PHE A 790 14.71 27.57 -4.55
C PHE A 790 15.55 28.86 -4.65
N LEU A 791 15.63 29.63 -3.56
CA LEU A 791 16.37 30.90 -3.49
C LEU A 791 17.83 30.75 -3.03
N GLY A 792 18.25 29.55 -2.61
CA GLY A 792 19.61 29.32 -2.12
C GLY A 792 19.92 30.01 -0.81
N GLU A 793 21.14 30.51 -0.66
CA GLU A 793 21.66 31.14 0.58
C GLU A 793 21.13 32.56 0.85
N THR A 794 20.15 33.00 0.07
CA THR A 794 19.57 34.34 0.21
C THR A 794 18.80 34.43 1.54
N ASP A 795 18.98 35.53 2.27
CA ASP A 795 18.11 35.95 3.38
C ASP A 795 17.11 36.97 2.82
N PRO A 796 16.02 36.52 2.15
CA PRO A 796 15.18 37.40 1.37
C PRO A 796 14.41 38.35 2.28
N ASP A 797 14.24 39.60 1.83
CA ASP A 797 13.38 40.54 2.53
C ASP A 797 11.90 40.06 2.53
N PRO A 798 11.20 40.06 3.69
CA PRO A 798 9.80 39.62 3.76
C PRO A 798 8.85 40.37 2.81
N MET A 799 9.09 41.66 2.54
CA MET A 799 8.26 42.41 1.60
C MET A 799 8.52 41.95 0.16
N ALA A 800 9.78 41.70 -0.21
CA ALA A 800 10.11 41.13 -1.52
C ALA A 800 9.46 39.75 -1.74
N VAL A 801 9.46 38.90 -0.71
CA VAL A 801 8.77 37.60 -0.72
C VAL A 801 7.28 37.77 -0.96
N LYS A 802 6.62 38.68 -0.22
CA LYS A 802 5.20 39.00 -0.39
C LYS A 802 4.88 39.44 -1.83
N GLN A 803 5.70 40.32 -2.41
CA GLN A 803 5.52 40.78 -3.80
C GLN A 803 5.71 39.65 -4.81
N LEU A 804 6.65 38.74 -4.59
CA LEU A 804 6.83 37.56 -5.43
C LEU A 804 5.61 36.63 -5.36
N VAL A 805 5.10 36.33 -4.15
CA VAL A 805 3.89 35.51 -3.97
C VAL A 805 2.71 36.14 -4.72
N ARG A 806 2.52 37.46 -4.58
CA ARG A 806 1.48 38.20 -5.31
C ARG A 806 1.64 38.08 -6.81
N LYS A 807 2.84 38.34 -7.32
CA LYS A 807 3.13 38.30 -8.75
C LYS A 807 2.91 36.91 -9.33
N VAL A 808 3.26 35.85 -8.61
CA VAL A 808 2.99 34.47 -9.05
C VAL A 808 1.48 34.22 -9.09
N ALA A 809 0.74 34.54 -8.02
CA ALA A 809 -0.70 34.33 -7.95
C ALA A 809 -1.47 35.09 -9.04
N GLU A 810 -1.10 36.34 -9.30
CA GLU A 810 -1.79 37.24 -10.24
C GLU A 810 -1.41 37.04 -11.71
N ASN A 811 -0.35 36.29 -12.05
CA ASN A 811 0.11 36.15 -13.44
C ASN A 811 0.16 34.70 -13.96
N TYR A 812 0.10 33.69 -13.09
CA TYR A 812 0.21 32.29 -13.47
C TYR A 812 -0.97 31.43 -12.97
N GLU A 813 -1.21 30.29 -13.62
CA GLU A 813 -2.32 29.39 -13.29
C GLU A 813 -1.93 28.23 -12.36
N LEU A 814 -0.62 28.03 -12.10
CA LEU A 814 -0.14 26.92 -11.29
C LEU A 814 -0.80 26.90 -9.90
N PRO A 815 -1.17 25.71 -9.40
CA PRO A 815 -2.04 25.58 -8.23
C PRO A 815 -1.30 25.78 -6.91
N TYR A 816 -0.06 25.33 -6.82
CA TYR A 816 0.73 25.34 -5.59
C TYR A 816 2.17 25.72 -5.88
N TYR A 817 2.70 26.58 -5.01
CA TYR A 817 4.09 26.97 -5.06
C TYR A 817 4.64 27.26 -3.68
N THR A 818 5.95 27.18 -3.56
CA THR A 818 6.70 27.52 -2.34
C THR A 818 7.88 28.38 -2.69
N ILE A 819 8.26 29.29 -1.79
CA ILE A 819 9.53 30.01 -1.82
C ILE A 819 10.44 29.32 -0.82
N THR A 820 11.63 28.86 -1.23
CA THR A 820 12.47 27.97 -0.41
C THR A 820 13.91 28.49 -0.32
N PRO A 821 14.30 29.13 0.80
CA PRO A 821 15.70 29.42 1.09
C PRO A 821 16.43 28.17 1.60
N THR A 822 17.76 28.24 1.62
CA THR A 822 18.66 27.31 2.30
C THR A 822 19.26 28.02 3.50
N PHE A 823 19.26 27.34 4.65
CA PHE A 823 19.73 27.91 5.92
C PHE A 823 20.39 26.82 6.78
N SER A 824 21.14 27.24 7.78
CA SER A 824 21.87 26.38 8.71
C SER A 824 21.45 26.63 10.14
N ILE A 825 21.45 25.58 10.97
CA ILE A 825 21.23 25.67 12.41
C ILE A 825 22.52 25.32 13.16
N CYS A 826 23.04 26.27 13.93
CA CYS A 826 24.17 26.10 14.83
C CYS A 826 23.67 25.71 16.24
N PRO A 827 24.29 24.72 16.91
CA PRO A 827 23.96 24.37 18.29
C PRO A 827 24.15 25.50 19.33
N GLU A 828 25.01 26.47 19.03
CA GLU A 828 25.37 27.61 19.90
C GLU A 828 24.69 28.93 19.48
N HIS A 829 24.58 29.20 18.17
CA HIS A 829 24.09 30.48 17.62
C HIS A 829 22.72 30.38 16.94
N ASP A 830 22.06 29.22 17.03
CA ASP A 830 20.75 28.93 16.44
C ASP A 830 20.72 29.16 14.91
N TYR A 831 19.72 29.88 14.38
CA TYR A 831 19.53 30.08 12.94
C TYR A 831 20.63 30.93 12.29
N ILE A 832 21.11 30.48 11.14
CA ILE A 832 22.09 31.18 10.30
C ILE A 832 21.57 31.10 8.86
N ALA A 833 21.42 32.25 8.19
CA ALA A 833 21.07 32.29 6.78
C ALA A 833 22.21 31.68 5.94
N GLY A 834 21.89 30.89 4.92
CA GLY A 834 22.87 30.29 4.04
C GLY A 834 23.27 28.84 4.36
N GLU A 835 23.98 28.22 3.41
CA GLU A 835 24.50 26.87 3.50
C GLU A 835 25.87 26.90 4.19
N HIS A 836 25.84 26.66 5.49
CA HIS A 836 27.06 26.57 6.29
C HIS A 836 27.21 25.18 6.87
N GLU A 837 28.21 24.42 6.45
CA GLU A 837 28.59 23.16 7.11
C GLU A 837 29.19 23.41 8.51
N PHE A 838 29.90 24.52 8.67
CA PHE A 838 30.49 24.98 9.93
C PHE A 838 30.06 26.41 10.24
N CYS A 839 29.75 26.68 11.51
CA CYS A 839 29.24 27.98 11.94
C CYS A 839 30.29 29.10 11.78
N PRO A 840 30.01 30.15 10.98
CA PRO A 840 30.95 31.27 10.81
C PRO A 840 31.14 32.06 12.12
N HIS A 841 30.10 32.15 12.96
CA HIS A 841 30.21 32.84 14.26
C HIS A 841 31.11 32.08 15.23
N CYS A 842 30.97 30.76 15.35
CA CYS A 842 31.87 29.93 16.17
C CYS A 842 33.33 30.04 15.69
N GLU A 843 33.55 30.11 14.36
CA GLU A 843 34.89 30.27 13.82
C GLU A 843 35.54 31.59 14.28
N THR A 844 34.77 32.70 14.30
CA THR A 844 35.25 33.97 14.86
C THR A 844 35.54 33.91 16.37
N GLU A 845 34.91 32.99 17.09
CA GLU A 845 35.17 32.70 18.52
C GLU A 845 36.32 31.70 18.73
N GLY A 846 36.97 31.23 17.66
CA GLY A 846 38.05 30.24 17.72
C GLY A 846 37.59 28.80 17.95
N LYS A 847 36.32 28.49 17.65
CA LYS A 847 35.73 27.15 17.74
C LYS A 847 35.31 26.64 16.36
N THR A 848 35.31 25.33 16.17
CA THR A 848 34.74 24.69 14.98
C THR A 848 33.50 23.92 15.39
N THR A 849 32.33 24.42 15.00
CA THR A 849 31.03 23.82 15.32
C THR A 849 30.31 23.48 14.03
N ALA A 850 29.93 22.21 13.86
CA ALA A 850 29.16 21.77 12.71
C ALA A 850 27.71 22.24 12.80
N CYS A 851 27.16 22.65 11.67
CA CYS A 851 25.78 23.09 11.53
C CYS A 851 24.91 22.02 10.87
N GLU A 852 23.61 22.06 11.16
CA GLU A 852 22.60 21.32 10.41
C GLU A 852 22.14 22.19 9.22
N VAL A 853 22.49 21.83 7.99
CA VAL A 853 21.97 22.50 6.78
C VAL A 853 20.57 22.00 6.48
N TYR A 854 19.59 22.89 6.40
CA TYR A 854 18.21 22.59 6.05
C TYR A 854 17.85 23.14 4.67
N SER A 855 17.06 22.36 3.95
CA SER A 855 16.36 22.78 2.73
C SER A 855 15.10 21.93 2.54
N ARG A 856 14.35 22.18 1.47
CA ARG A 856 13.18 21.37 1.08
C ARG A 856 13.62 20.21 0.20
N VAL A 857 13.33 18.98 0.65
CA VAL A 857 13.73 17.76 -0.07
C VAL A 857 12.84 17.48 -1.27
N VAL A 858 11.53 17.31 -1.03
CA VAL A 858 10.48 17.11 -2.05
C VAL A 858 9.19 17.86 -1.74
N GLY A 859 9.10 18.42 -0.53
CA GLY A 859 7.88 19.06 -0.07
C GLY A 859 7.87 19.47 1.41
N TYR A 860 8.85 19.06 2.20
CA TYR A 860 8.98 19.48 3.59
C TYR A 860 10.46 19.68 3.93
N LEU A 861 10.72 20.37 5.04
CA LEU A 861 12.07 20.72 5.46
C LEU A 861 12.70 19.57 6.24
N ARG A 862 13.93 19.20 5.87
CA ARG A 862 14.79 18.27 6.64
C ARG A 862 16.26 18.66 6.50
N PRO A 863 17.11 18.24 7.46
CA PRO A 863 18.56 18.32 7.30
C PRO A 863 19.04 17.58 6.06
N VAL A 864 19.85 18.23 5.22
CA VAL A 864 20.36 17.67 3.94
C VAL A 864 21.16 16.39 4.17
N ASN A 865 21.92 16.31 5.27
CA ASN A 865 22.69 15.12 5.63
C ASN A 865 21.81 13.88 5.94
N GLN A 866 20.50 14.05 6.17
CA GLN A 866 19.55 12.96 6.37
C GLN A 866 18.86 12.50 5.07
N TRP A 867 19.11 13.17 3.95
CA TRP A 867 18.52 12.80 2.66
C TRP A 867 19.25 11.58 2.07
N ASN A 868 18.59 10.86 1.16
CA ASN A 868 19.28 9.80 0.41
C ASN A 868 20.34 10.41 -0.53
N LYS A 869 21.31 9.59 -0.96
CA LYS A 869 22.43 10.03 -1.79
C LYS A 869 22.01 10.71 -3.09
N GLY A 870 20.96 10.21 -3.75
CA GLY A 870 20.44 10.82 -4.97
C GLY A 870 19.87 12.22 -4.71
N LYS A 871 19.13 12.41 -3.61
CA LYS A 871 18.62 13.74 -3.21
C LYS A 871 19.71 14.69 -2.72
N GLN A 872 20.76 14.19 -2.05
CA GLN A 872 21.95 15.00 -1.74
C GLN A 872 22.66 15.44 -3.03
N ARG A 873 22.73 14.56 -4.03
CA ARG A 873 23.31 14.89 -5.33
C ARG A 873 22.45 15.89 -6.10
N GLU A 874 21.14 15.69 -6.11
CA GLU A 874 20.18 16.64 -6.66
C GLU A 874 20.34 18.02 -6.01
N PHE A 875 20.43 18.09 -4.67
CA PHE A 875 20.65 19.32 -3.93
C PHE A 875 21.90 20.07 -4.42
N HIS A 876 23.03 19.38 -4.54
CA HIS A 876 24.26 19.98 -5.04
C HIS A 876 24.15 20.41 -6.52
N ASP A 877 23.36 19.72 -7.34
CA ASP A 877 23.15 20.07 -8.75
C ASP A 877 22.14 21.23 -8.95
N ARG A 878 21.45 21.68 -7.89
CA ARG A 878 20.47 22.77 -7.99
C ARG A 878 21.15 24.09 -8.35
N ASN A 879 20.65 24.72 -9.40
CA ASN A 879 20.84 26.15 -9.61
C ASN A 879 19.76 26.90 -8.85
N VAL A 880 20.18 27.83 -8.00
CA VAL A 880 19.27 28.67 -7.22
C VAL A 880 18.82 29.87 -8.05
N PHE A 881 17.60 30.33 -7.84
CA PHE A 881 17.08 31.51 -8.55
C PHE A 881 17.82 32.76 -8.08
N ALA A 882 18.24 33.60 -9.03
CA ALA A 882 18.98 34.82 -8.72
C ALA A 882 18.11 35.79 -7.89
N PRO A 883 18.67 36.51 -6.90
CA PRO A 883 17.93 37.47 -6.11
C PRO A 883 17.34 38.58 -6.99
N PHE A 884 16.12 38.99 -6.67
CA PHE A 884 15.45 40.12 -7.32
C PHE A 884 16.26 41.39 -7.06
N ILE A 885 16.94 41.92 -8.08
CA ILE A 885 17.37 43.31 -8.07
C ILE A 885 16.19 44.11 -8.61
N ASP A 886 15.57 44.90 -7.73
CA ASP A 886 14.65 45.96 -8.15
C ASP A 886 15.43 46.88 -9.11
N VAL A 887 15.14 46.79 -10.40
CA VAL A 887 15.54 47.84 -11.33
C VAL A 887 14.50 48.95 -11.14
N PRO A 888 14.87 50.12 -10.60
CA PRO A 888 13.92 51.21 -10.44
C PRO A 888 13.28 51.53 -11.79
N GLU A 889 11.98 51.77 -11.80
CA GLU A 889 11.15 52.03 -12.99
C GLU A 889 11.55 53.28 -13.82
N GLU A 890 12.71 53.88 -13.58
CA GLU A 890 13.21 55.06 -14.32
C GLU A 890 14.70 54.94 -14.67
N SER A 891 15.05 54.04 -15.60
CA SER A 891 16.35 54.13 -16.30
C SER A 891 16.29 53.44 -17.66
N SER A 892 16.03 54.21 -18.71
CA SER A 892 16.06 53.75 -20.12
C SER A 892 17.49 53.61 -20.67
N ASP A 893 18.50 53.42 -19.82
CA ASP A 893 19.92 53.32 -20.22
C ASP A 893 20.42 51.87 -20.10
N PRO A 894 20.60 51.15 -21.23
CA PRO A 894 21.03 49.76 -21.26
C PRO A 894 22.40 49.51 -20.62
N GLN A 895 23.29 50.51 -20.61
CA GLN A 895 24.64 50.36 -20.07
C GLN A 895 24.66 50.27 -18.53
N LYS A 896 23.75 50.97 -17.85
CA LYS A 896 23.64 50.91 -16.38
C LYS A 896 23.02 49.60 -15.88
N LEU A 897 22.18 48.97 -16.70
CA LEU A 897 21.65 47.63 -16.45
C LEU A 897 22.76 46.56 -16.53
N GLU A 898 23.67 46.69 -17.50
CA GLU A 898 24.79 45.77 -17.65
C GLU A 898 25.82 45.93 -16.51
N GLU A 899 26.07 47.18 -16.05
CA GLU A 899 26.95 47.45 -14.90
C GLU A 899 26.36 46.97 -13.55
N ALA A 900 25.03 47.05 -13.37
CA ALA A 900 24.36 46.55 -12.17
C ALA A 900 24.35 45.01 -12.08
N VAL A 901 24.26 44.33 -13.23
CA VAL A 901 24.29 42.86 -13.33
C VAL A 901 25.72 42.29 -13.16
N ILE A 902 26.75 43.08 -13.47
CA ILE A 902 28.17 42.66 -13.31
C ILE A 902 28.69 42.93 -11.88
N ALA A 903 28.05 43.83 -11.13
CA ALA A 903 28.43 44.19 -9.76
C ALA A 903 27.76 43.33 -8.67
N ALA A 904 26.70 42.59 -9.00
CA ALA A 904 26.03 41.59 -8.17
C ALA A 904 26.54 40.19 -8.54
#